data_AF-A0A4R6VZB4-F1
#
_entry.id   AF-A0A4R6VZB4-F1
#
_cell.length_a   1.000
_cell.length_b   1.000
_cell.length_c   1.000
_cell.angle_alpha   90.00
_cell.angle_beta   90.00
_cell.angle_gamma   90.00
#
_symmetry.space_group_name_H-M   'P 1'
#
loop_
_entity.id
_entity.type
_entity.pdbx_description
1 polymer ?
#
loop_
_entity_poly.entity_id
_entity_poly.type
_entity_poly.pdbx_seq_one_letter_code
_entity_poly.pdbx_strand_id
1 'polypeptide(L)'
;MSENESGDRPARADRVPSEGTVASESEHSALRADIRRLSTLLGRTVAAQHGDDMLELVEKVRRLVREVPERGDTAIRDLLAELDPGTAAVLGRAFATYFHLANLAEQLHRSQERAAVHAEGRGPLHLLVDRLVSDADPDELATALSRLELEPVFTAHPTEAQRQSVLGKLRAIATVLADELPEEVAETRLHRLVDLIWQTDEIRPERPTVLDEARSVAYYLEQLGRRTVPEVLTELDDELARVGLRLPEHSRPLVLGCWVGGDRDGNPNVTADLTLETMRIYGERGVRIQSELLEELVQELSLSTRLVGVSEDLRRSLARDRRALPEVYDRFVRLNAEEPYRLKCSYIHARLENTRRRYAEDTPHRPGRDYLGADEYLRDLEVMDVSLRGHQGERIADGGLRDVMRSANAVGLHLASVDVREHTTYHHTTLAALFDRVGELATPYGELDHHGRREVLSAELAGRRSLTPRRDRPFDDSVTETLEVFDCIRTVQDTYGQEALHTYVISMAQNVDDILAVAVLAREAGLVELTADGAVSSLDIVPLFETATELKISGDLLDGMLSDPSYRALVAARGDVQEMMLGYSDSNKGAGLTTSQWSIHQAQRQLRDVAAKHGVRLRLFHGRGGSVGRGGGPAGEAIAAQPHGVVDAVMKVTEQGEVISDKYSLPALARDNLETMLSAVLDATLLHQTSRVEAATLKRWDEAMDVISDAAQEAYDQLISHESLPDFFTQATPVDELSMLNVGSRPGKRPGAGGQTSLSDLRAIPWVFGWTQTRMIVPGWFGLGSGLKAAHDAGYSEVVDEMRDWAFFANLISNVEMTLAKTDMRIAGFYVAELVDPELQEVFEIIKAEHGVTEREVLKLSPGGTLLGGNPLLRRTLDIREGYLEPLHHLQVHALAERRKVDEPDPDLQRALLLTVNGISAGMRNTG
;
A
#
# COMPACT_ATOMS: atom_id res chain seq x y z
N MET A 1 38.76 -39.11 -25.83
CA MET A 1 39.06 -38.12 -26.88
C MET A 1 37.91 -38.19 -27.87
N SER A 2 36.98 -37.26 -27.96
CA SER A 2 36.88 -35.86 -27.51
C SER A 2 35.38 -35.59 -27.30
N GLU A 3 35.01 -35.14 -26.10
CA GLU A 3 34.41 -33.82 -25.84
C GLU A 3 32.93 -33.73 -26.28
N ASN A 4 32.09 -33.96 -25.27
CA ASN A 4 30.67 -33.68 -25.28
C ASN A 4 30.53 -32.28 -24.67
N GLU A 5 30.35 -31.26 -25.52
CA GLU A 5 30.01 -29.91 -25.09
C GLU A 5 28.58 -29.91 -24.55
N SER A 6 28.43 -30.18 -23.25
CA SER A 6 27.27 -29.73 -22.51
C SER A 6 27.40 -28.22 -22.32
N GLY A 7 26.81 -27.47 -23.25
CA GLY A 7 26.64 -26.03 -23.12
C GLY A 7 25.84 -25.73 -21.84
N ASP A 8 26.56 -25.27 -20.83
CA ASP A 8 26.03 -24.70 -19.61
C ASP A 8 25.29 -23.42 -20.00
N ARG A 9 23.94 -23.48 -20.06
CA ARG A 9 23.12 -22.28 -20.23
C ARG A 9 23.31 -21.43 -18.98
N PRO A 10 23.61 -20.13 -19.08
CA PRO A 10 23.78 -19.28 -17.92
C PRO A 10 22.52 -19.37 -17.05
N ALA A 11 22.73 -19.53 -15.74
CA ALA A 11 21.67 -19.66 -14.75
C ALA A 11 20.61 -18.55 -14.96
N ARG A 12 19.34 -18.96 -15.03
CA ARG A 12 18.15 -18.12 -15.22
C ARG A 12 18.14 -16.95 -14.23
N ALA A 13 18.50 -15.76 -14.70
CA ALA A 13 18.70 -14.56 -13.90
C ALA A 13 17.42 -13.85 -13.43
N ASP A 14 16.24 -14.26 -13.91
CA ASP A 14 14.97 -13.54 -13.68
C ASP A 14 14.11 -14.14 -12.56
N ARG A 15 14.60 -15.14 -11.83
CA ARG A 15 13.89 -15.70 -10.67
C ARG A 15 14.50 -15.19 -9.38
N VAL A 16 13.83 -14.21 -8.78
CA VAL A 16 14.01 -13.92 -7.35
C VAL A 16 13.47 -15.13 -6.56
N PRO A 17 14.16 -15.62 -5.51
CA PRO A 17 13.65 -16.72 -4.68
C PRO A 17 12.31 -16.34 -4.04
N SER A 18 11.34 -17.26 -3.94
CA SER A 18 10.03 -16.94 -3.35
C SER A 18 10.14 -16.62 -1.86
N GLU A 19 9.75 -15.41 -1.44
CA GLU A 19 10.11 -14.84 -0.13
C GLU A 19 9.02 -14.92 0.95
N GLY A 20 7.84 -15.46 0.64
CA GLY A 20 6.64 -15.30 1.45
C GLY A 20 6.54 -16.14 2.74
N THR A 21 7.44 -17.11 2.97
CA THR A 21 7.35 -18.05 4.10
C THR A 21 8.70 -18.34 4.74
N VAL A 22 8.68 -18.86 5.98
CA VAL A 22 9.87 -19.40 6.65
C VAL A 22 10.51 -20.48 5.77
N ALA A 23 11.73 -20.22 5.28
CA ALA A 23 12.35 -20.99 4.21
C ALA A 23 13.15 -22.20 4.72
N SER A 24 13.71 -22.15 5.93
CA SER A 24 14.47 -23.27 6.50
C SER A 24 13.62 -24.27 7.30
N GLU A 25 13.94 -25.58 7.18
CA GLU A 25 13.24 -26.64 7.92
C GLU A 25 13.42 -26.53 9.44
N SER A 26 14.57 -26.03 9.90
CA SER A 26 14.86 -25.82 11.32
C SER A 26 13.97 -24.72 11.92
N GLU A 27 13.88 -23.57 11.25
CA GLU A 27 12.99 -22.48 11.67
C GLU A 27 11.53 -22.91 11.60
N HIS A 28 11.16 -23.71 10.59
CA HIS A 28 9.81 -24.24 10.50
C HIS A 28 9.46 -25.19 11.68
N SER A 29 10.44 -25.88 12.27
CA SER A 29 10.24 -26.66 13.49
C SER A 29 10.10 -25.78 14.73
N ALA A 30 10.90 -24.71 14.83
CA ALA A 30 10.83 -23.73 15.91
C ALA A 30 9.50 -22.97 15.90
N LEU A 31 9.06 -22.50 14.72
CA LEU A 31 7.74 -21.91 14.49
C LEU A 31 6.62 -22.80 15.02
N ARG A 32 6.66 -24.09 14.71
CA ARG A 32 5.65 -25.04 15.20
C ARG A 32 5.71 -25.19 16.72
N ALA A 33 6.87 -25.05 17.35
CA ALA A 33 6.99 -25.08 18.81
C ALA A 33 6.34 -23.85 19.45
N ASP A 34 6.59 -22.67 18.91
CA ASP A 34 6.00 -21.41 19.41
C ASP A 34 4.50 -21.34 19.17
N ILE A 35 4.02 -21.75 17.98
CA ILE A 35 2.57 -21.89 17.74
C ILE A 35 1.96 -22.84 18.78
N ARG A 36 2.55 -24.02 19.02
CA ARG A 36 2.04 -24.96 20.04
C ARG A 36 2.08 -24.37 21.44
N ARG A 37 3.12 -23.61 21.79
CA ARG A 37 3.25 -22.95 23.09
C ARG A 37 2.12 -21.93 23.28
N LEU A 38 1.95 -21.01 22.34
CA LEU A 38 0.89 -20.00 22.38
C LEU A 38 -0.52 -20.62 22.35
N SER A 39 -0.72 -21.68 21.55
CA SER A 39 -1.98 -22.43 21.51
C SER A 39 -2.31 -23.08 22.85
N THR A 40 -1.29 -23.62 23.53
CA THR A 40 -1.43 -24.26 24.84
C THR A 40 -1.81 -23.23 25.90
N LEU A 41 -1.17 -22.05 25.87
CA LEU A 41 -1.52 -20.94 26.74
C LEU A 41 -2.95 -20.47 26.50
N LEU A 42 -3.36 -20.32 25.23
CA LEU A 42 -4.74 -19.99 24.88
C LEU A 42 -5.73 -21.04 25.41
N GLY A 43 -5.43 -22.33 25.27
CA GLY A 43 -6.26 -23.40 25.82
C GLY A 43 -6.40 -23.33 27.34
N ARG A 44 -5.31 -23.04 28.06
CA ARG A 44 -5.33 -22.81 29.53
C ARG A 44 -6.19 -21.60 29.89
N THR A 45 -6.07 -20.50 29.15
CA THR A 45 -6.90 -19.30 29.33
C THR A 45 -8.39 -19.60 29.12
N VAL A 46 -8.74 -20.35 28.07
CA VAL A 46 -10.13 -20.76 27.79
C VAL A 46 -10.67 -21.64 28.93
N ALA A 47 -9.93 -22.66 29.34
CA ALA A 47 -10.33 -23.53 30.44
C ALA A 47 -10.51 -22.78 31.77
N ALA A 48 -9.59 -21.85 32.08
CA ALA A 48 -9.64 -21.08 33.32
C ALA A 48 -10.83 -20.09 33.37
N GLN A 49 -11.24 -19.53 32.23
CA GLN A 49 -12.27 -18.49 32.17
C GLN A 49 -13.67 -19.01 31.77
N HIS A 50 -13.75 -20.12 31.03
CA HIS A 50 -15.00 -20.69 30.50
C HIS A 50 -15.22 -22.17 30.86
N GLY A 51 -14.30 -22.79 31.60
CA GLY A 51 -14.39 -24.19 32.04
C GLY A 51 -13.78 -25.19 31.07
N ASP A 52 -13.46 -26.39 31.59
CA ASP A 52 -12.82 -27.47 30.82
C ASP A 52 -13.72 -27.96 29.67
N ASP A 53 -15.03 -27.98 29.86
CA ASP A 53 -16.01 -28.36 28.83
C ASP A 53 -15.90 -27.51 27.55
N MET A 54 -15.57 -26.21 27.69
CA MET A 54 -15.38 -25.31 26.56
C MET A 54 -14.11 -25.64 25.77
N LEU A 55 -13.03 -25.99 26.47
CA LEU A 55 -11.79 -26.45 25.82
C LEU A 55 -12.02 -27.79 25.11
N GLU A 56 -12.76 -28.71 25.73
CA GLU A 56 -13.14 -29.98 25.10
C GLU A 56 -13.97 -29.76 23.84
N LEU A 57 -14.87 -28.78 23.82
CA LEU A 57 -15.64 -28.39 22.63
C LEU A 57 -14.71 -27.88 21.51
N VAL A 58 -13.77 -26.99 21.82
CA VAL A 58 -12.77 -26.50 20.84
C VAL A 58 -12.00 -27.67 20.22
N GLU A 59 -11.50 -28.60 21.05
CA GLU A 59 -10.75 -29.77 20.58
C GLU A 59 -11.63 -30.77 19.80
N LYS A 60 -12.90 -30.95 20.20
CA LYS A 60 -13.88 -31.78 19.48
C LYS A 60 -14.11 -31.25 18.07
N VAL A 61 -14.34 -29.94 17.93
CA VAL A 61 -14.54 -29.29 16.62
C VAL A 61 -13.29 -29.45 15.74
N ARG A 62 -12.09 -29.22 16.29
CA ARG A 62 -10.82 -29.43 15.57
C ARG A 62 -10.61 -30.87 15.11
N ARG A 63 -11.04 -31.85 15.90
CA ARG A 63 -10.91 -33.27 15.57
C ARG A 63 -11.86 -33.68 14.45
N LEU A 64 -13.12 -33.22 14.50
CA LEU A 64 -14.13 -33.54 13.50
C LEU A 64 -13.71 -33.07 12.09
N VAL A 65 -13.07 -31.89 11.98
CA VAL A 65 -12.55 -31.37 10.70
C VAL A 65 -11.40 -32.25 10.18
N ARG A 66 -10.51 -32.71 11.07
CA ARG A 66 -9.31 -33.46 10.69
C ARG A 66 -9.55 -34.90 10.25
N GLU A 67 -10.53 -35.59 10.84
CA GLU A 67 -10.63 -37.05 10.73
C GLU A 67 -11.45 -37.54 9.52
N VAL A 68 -12.41 -36.76 8.99
CA VAL A 68 -13.22 -37.17 7.82
C VAL A 68 -13.76 -35.98 7.00
N PRO A 69 -13.13 -35.56 5.88
CA PRO A 69 -13.55 -34.37 5.12
C PRO A 69 -14.95 -34.43 4.47
N GLU A 70 -15.55 -35.61 4.27
CA GLU A 70 -16.89 -35.73 3.64
C GLU A 70 -18.02 -36.08 4.62
N ARG A 71 -17.71 -36.68 5.78
CA ARG A 71 -18.70 -37.01 6.85
C ARG A 71 -18.59 -36.09 8.06
N GLY A 72 -17.43 -35.47 8.26
CA GLY A 72 -17.16 -34.47 9.30
C GLY A 72 -18.02 -33.23 9.11
N ASP A 73 -18.26 -32.83 7.87
CA ASP A 73 -19.03 -31.62 7.51
C ASP A 73 -20.46 -31.66 8.07
N THR A 74 -21.13 -32.81 7.93
CA THR A 74 -22.47 -33.00 8.52
C THR A 74 -22.43 -33.02 10.05
N ALA A 75 -21.43 -33.70 10.64
CA ALA A 75 -21.33 -33.84 12.09
C ALA A 75 -20.96 -32.52 12.79
N ILE A 76 -20.12 -31.69 12.16
CA ILE A 76 -19.77 -30.35 12.63
C ILE A 76 -20.96 -29.43 12.51
N ARG A 77 -21.64 -29.43 11.36
CA ARG A 77 -22.83 -28.61 11.17
C ARG A 77 -23.89 -28.92 12.22
N ASP A 78 -24.19 -30.20 12.44
CA ASP A 78 -25.17 -30.62 13.43
C ASP A 78 -24.71 -30.23 14.86
N LEU A 79 -23.42 -30.37 15.19
CA LEU A 79 -22.86 -29.93 16.47
C LEU A 79 -22.97 -28.41 16.68
N LEU A 80 -22.62 -27.61 15.66
CA LEU A 80 -22.63 -26.16 15.74
C LEU A 80 -24.06 -25.60 15.78
N ALA A 81 -25.02 -26.28 15.13
CA ALA A 81 -26.43 -25.92 15.17
C ALA A 81 -27.09 -26.12 16.55
N GLU A 82 -26.50 -26.95 17.41
CA GLU A 82 -26.98 -27.18 18.78
C GLU A 82 -26.39 -26.18 19.81
N LEU A 83 -25.43 -25.33 19.41
CA LEU A 83 -24.79 -24.39 20.32
C LEU A 83 -25.69 -23.18 20.59
N ASP A 84 -25.73 -22.74 21.84
CA ASP A 84 -26.31 -21.44 22.17
C ASP A 84 -25.42 -20.29 21.64
N PRO A 85 -25.99 -19.11 21.35
CA PRO A 85 -25.25 -17.97 20.81
C PRO A 85 -24.03 -17.55 21.63
N GLY A 86 -24.09 -17.64 22.96
CA GLY A 86 -22.98 -17.30 23.84
C GLY A 86 -21.80 -18.26 23.68
N THR A 87 -22.09 -19.57 23.66
CA THR A 87 -21.06 -20.59 23.40
C THR A 87 -20.48 -20.47 22.00
N ALA A 88 -21.31 -20.19 20.99
CA ALA A 88 -20.87 -19.91 19.62
C ALA A 88 -19.91 -18.72 19.53
N ALA A 89 -20.18 -17.63 20.26
CA ALA A 89 -19.30 -16.47 20.32
C ALA A 89 -17.95 -16.80 20.96
N VAL A 90 -17.94 -17.55 22.08
CA VAL A 90 -16.68 -17.99 22.72
C VAL A 90 -15.88 -18.91 21.81
N LEU A 91 -16.54 -19.82 21.09
CA LEU A 91 -15.90 -20.71 20.13
C LEU A 91 -15.27 -19.93 18.96
N GLY A 92 -16.01 -19.02 18.35
CA GLY A 92 -15.50 -18.17 17.26
C GLY A 92 -14.29 -17.35 17.70
N ARG A 93 -14.32 -16.82 18.92
CA ARG A 93 -13.21 -16.07 19.51
C ARG A 93 -11.97 -16.92 19.76
N ALA A 94 -12.12 -18.16 20.21
CA ALA A 94 -11.00 -19.08 20.40
C ALA A 94 -10.25 -19.31 19.08
N PHE A 95 -10.97 -19.57 17.99
CA PHE A 95 -10.36 -19.75 16.67
C PHE A 95 -9.77 -18.45 16.11
N ALA A 96 -10.45 -17.30 16.24
CA ALA A 96 -9.92 -16.01 15.80
C ALA A 96 -8.61 -15.63 16.55
N THR A 97 -8.60 -15.79 17.88
CA THR A 97 -7.41 -15.53 18.71
C THR A 97 -6.26 -16.47 18.34
N TYR A 98 -6.54 -17.75 18.05
CA TYR A 98 -5.54 -18.68 17.57
C TYR A 98 -4.85 -18.16 16.30
N PHE A 99 -5.59 -17.67 15.31
CA PHE A 99 -5.01 -17.13 14.07
C PHE A 99 -4.14 -15.90 14.32
N HIS A 100 -4.53 -15.01 15.23
CA HIS A 100 -3.71 -13.85 15.58
C HIS A 100 -2.36 -14.27 16.20
N LEU A 101 -2.38 -15.24 17.12
CA LEU A 101 -1.16 -15.76 17.75
C LEU A 101 -0.29 -16.56 16.76
N ALA A 102 -0.90 -17.38 15.90
CA ALA A 102 -0.18 -18.15 14.90
C ALA A 102 0.48 -17.25 13.84
N ASN A 103 -0.25 -16.23 13.37
CA ASN A 103 0.28 -15.23 12.44
C ASN A 103 1.46 -14.46 13.04
N LEU A 104 1.35 -14.05 14.30
CA LEU A 104 2.44 -13.37 15.01
C LEU A 104 3.70 -14.23 15.10
N ALA A 105 3.55 -15.50 15.48
CA ALA A 105 4.69 -16.42 15.56
C ALA A 105 5.36 -16.60 14.18
N GLU A 106 4.57 -16.76 13.13
CA GLU A 106 5.09 -16.85 11.75
C GLU A 106 5.84 -15.58 11.34
N GLN A 107 5.29 -14.40 11.62
CA GLN A 107 5.93 -13.12 11.37
C GLN A 107 7.26 -12.99 12.11
N LEU A 108 7.32 -13.43 13.37
CA LEU A 108 8.54 -13.38 14.17
C LEU A 108 9.64 -14.29 13.60
N HIS A 109 9.31 -15.55 13.27
CA HIS A 109 10.30 -16.46 12.68
C HIS A 109 10.79 -15.96 11.32
N ARG A 110 9.88 -15.44 10.48
CA ARG A 110 10.26 -14.78 9.22
C ARG A 110 11.19 -13.59 9.50
N SER A 111 10.89 -12.77 10.50
CA SER A 111 11.72 -11.63 10.91
C SER A 111 13.12 -12.06 11.36
N GLN A 112 13.24 -13.17 12.09
CA GLN A 112 14.52 -13.70 12.56
C GLN A 112 15.35 -14.28 11.41
N GLU A 113 14.72 -15.02 10.50
CA GLU A 113 15.37 -15.55 9.30
C GLU A 113 15.92 -14.42 8.42
N ARG A 114 15.13 -13.35 8.21
CA ARG A 114 15.59 -12.16 7.47
C ARG A 114 16.76 -11.48 8.16
N ALA A 115 16.66 -11.25 9.48
CA ALA A 115 17.77 -10.66 10.23
C ALA A 115 19.07 -11.50 10.11
N ALA A 116 18.97 -12.83 10.11
CA ALA A 116 20.13 -13.72 9.90
C ALA A 116 20.71 -13.60 8.49
N VAL A 117 19.86 -13.57 7.44
CA VAL A 117 20.28 -13.35 6.05
C VAL A 117 21.02 -12.03 5.87
N HIS A 118 20.54 -10.94 6.50
CA HIS A 118 21.25 -9.67 6.51
C HIS A 118 22.61 -9.78 7.22
N ALA A 119 22.67 -10.41 8.39
CA ALA A 119 23.91 -10.57 9.15
C ALA A 119 24.99 -11.39 8.41
N GLU A 120 24.58 -12.28 7.49
CA GLU A 120 25.48 -13.03 6.62
C GLU A 120 25.96 -12.23 5.38
N GLY A 121 25.55 -10.97 5.22
CA GLY A 121 25.85 -10.18 4.02
C GLY A 121 25.11 -10.70 2.79
N ARG A 122 23.84 -11.10 2.96
CA ARG A 122 23.00 -11.62 1.87
C ARG A 122 21.66 -10.89 1.75
N GLY A 123 21.59 -9.69 2.32
CA GLY A 123 20.41 -8.82 2.19
C GLY A 123 20.19 -8.35 0.74
N PRO A 124 18.97 -7.90 0.39
CA PRO A 124 18.63 -7.49 -0.98
C PRO A 124 19.57 -6.42 -1.57
N LEU A 125 19.90 -5.38 -0.80
CA LEU A 125 20.80 -4.31 -1.26
C LEU A 125 22.23 -4.81 -1.52
N HIS A 126 22.75 -5.68 -0.65
CA HIS A 126 24.08 -6.26 -0.82
C HIS A 126 24.19 -7.05 -2.13
N LEU A 127 23.21 -7.94 -2.36
CA LEU A 127 23.15 -8.77 -3.57
C LEU A 127 22.96 -7.93 -4.84
N LEU A 128 22.17 -6.86 -4.76
CA LEU A 128 21.99 -5.91 -5.85
C LEU A 128 23.30 -5.22 -6.18
N VAL A 129 23.98 -4.62 -5.20
CA VAL A 129 25.19 -3.83 -5.45
C VAL A 129 26.30 -4.70 -6.07
N ASP A 130 26.45 -5.95 -5.62
CA ASP A 130 27.38 -6.90 -6.25
C ASP A 130 27.07 -7.14 -7.73
N ARG A 131 25.78 -7.22 -8.10
CA ARG A 131 25.34 -7.37 -9.48
C ARG A 131 25.51 -6.08 -10.30
N LEU A 132 25.22 -4.92 -9.72
CA LEU A 132 25.36 -3.64 -10.40
C LEU A 132 26.81 -3.36 -10.80
N VAL A 133 27.79 -3.75 -9.97
CA VAL A 133 29.21 -3.62 -10.32
C VAL A 133 29.61 -4.48 -11.52
N SER A 134 28.99 -5.66 -11.70
CA SER A 134 29.33 -6.52 -12.83
C SER A 134 28.61 -6.11 -14.12
N ASP A 135 27.38 -5.63 -14.01
CA ASP A 135 26.45 -5.57 -15.14
C ASP A 135 26.06 -4.15 -15.57
N ALA A 136 26.21 -3.14 -14.71
CA ALA A 136 25.78 -1.75 -14.99
C ALA A 136 26.95 -0.84 -15.39
N ASP A 137 26.66 0.14 -16.26
CA ASP A 137 27.60 1.22 -16.56
C ASP A 137 27.71 2.20 -15.36
N PRO A 138 28.93 2.59 -14.94
CA PRO A 138 29.10 3.47 -13.77
C PRO A 138 28.45 4.87 -13.92
N ASP A 139 28.44 5.45 -15.12
CA ASP A 139 27.87 6.78 -15.34
C ASP A 139 26.33 6.72 -15.36
N GLU A 140 25.77 5.65 -15.93
CA GLU A 140 24.32 5.37 -15.86
C GLU A 140 23.87 5.12 -14.41
N LEU A 141 24.66 4.37 -13.64
CA LEU A 141 24.39 4.11 -12.22
C LEU A 141 24.42 5.40 -11.39
N ALA A 142 25.43 6.25 -11.55
CA ALA A 142 25.47 7.54 -10.87
C ALA A 142 24.26 8.42 -11.23
N THR A 143 23.83 8.40 -12.49
CA THR A 143 22.64 9.13 -12.95
C THR A 143 21.36 8.57 -12.34
N ALA A 144 21.20 7.24 -12.29
CA ALA A 144 20.06 6.59 -11.65
C ALA A 144 19.99 6.89 -10.16
N LEU A 145 21.12 6.76 -9.44
CA LEU A 145 21.21 7.07 -8.00
C LEU A 145 20.85 8.52 -7.68
N SER A 146 21.17 9.48 -8.56
CA SER A 146 20.80 10.89 -8.36
C SER A 146 19.30 11.17 -8.46
N ARG A 147 18.55 10.26 -9.09
CA ARG A 147 17.11 10.37 -9.34
C ARG A 147 16.29 9.34 -8.58
N LEU A 148 16.95 8.42 -7.88
CA LEU A 148 16.29 7.32 -7.18
C LEU A 148 15.28 7.88 -6.17
N GLU A 149 14.04 7.43 -6.28
CA GLU A 149 12.95 7.80 -5.38
C GLU A 149 11.91 6.67 -5.37
N LEU A 150 11.87 5.93 -4.25
CA LEU A 150 10.78 5.00 -3.95
C LEU A 150 9.83 5.67 -2.95
N GLU A 151 8.55 5.75 -3.31
CA GLU A 151 7.50 6.34 -2.46
C GLU A 151 6.40 5.30 -2.12
N PRO A 152 6.50 4.60 -0.97
CA PRO A 152 5.42 3.79 -0.43
C PRO A 152 4.33 4.68 0.19
N VAL A 153 3.10 4.55 -0.32
CA VAL A 153 1.95 5.37 0.04
C VAL A 153 0.99 4.59 0.94
N PHE A 154 0.97 4.93 2.23
CA PHE A 154 0.21 4.21 3.23
C PHE A 154 -1.29 4.54 3.16
N THR A 155 -2.11 3.50 3.31
CA THR A 155 -3.57 3.65 3.29
C THR A 155 -4.22 3.18 4.58
N ALA A 156 -5.42 3.70 4.87
CA ALA A 156 -6.24 3.20 5.97
C ALA A 156 -6.58 1.72 5.72
N HIS A 157 -6.59 0.92 6.79
CA HIS A 157 -6.90 -0.50 6.71
C HIS A 157 -8.42 -0.70 6.64
N PRO A 158 -8.95 -1.11 5.47
CA PRO A 158 -10.39 -1.08 5.22
C PRO A 158 -11.15 -2.23 5.90
N THR A 159 -10.41 -3.25 6.35
CA THR A 159 -10.90 -4.50 6.95
C THR A 159 -10.26 -4.82 8.32
N GLU A 160 -9.48 -3.92 8.93
CA GLU A 160 -8.88 -4.15 10.27
C GLU A 160 -9.96 -3.98 11.33
N ALA A 161 -10.66 -5.08 11.62
CA ALA A 161 -11.51 -5.16 12.79
C ALA A 161 -10.67 -4.99 14.07
N GLN A 162 -9.38 -5.36 14.05
CA GLN A 162 -8.56 -5.31 15.25
C GLN A 162 -8.35 -3.89 15.78
N ARG A 163 -8.42 -3.80 17.10
CA ARG A 163 -8.13 -2.57 17.83
C ARG A 163 -6.63 -2.42 18.01
N GLN A 164 -6.14 -1.18 18.02
CA GLN A 164 -4.75 -0.85 18.36
C GLN A 164 -4.30 -1.47 19.70
N SER A 165 -5.23 -1.63 20.65
CA SER A 165 -4.97 -2.30 21.92
C SER A 165 -4.66 -3.80 21.78
N VAL A 166 -5.16 -4.49 20.76
CA VAL A 166 -4.84 -5.90 20.45
C VAL A 166 -3.50 -5.95 19.71
N LEU A 167 -3.31 -5.12 18.68
CA LEU A 167 -2.03 -5.02 17.95
C LEU A 167 -0.85 -4.73 18.88
N GLY A 168 -1.00 -3.79 19.82
CA GLY A 168 0.03 -3.49 20.82
C GLY A 168 0.37 -4.68 21.72
N LYS A 169 -0.62 -5.53 22.06
CA LYS A 169 -0.39 -6.76 22.84
C LYS A 169 0.30 -7.84 22.02
N LEU A 170 -0.07 -8.00 20.74
CA LEU A 170 0.62 -8.91 19.83
C LEU A 170 2.09 -8.51 19.68
N ARG A 171 2.41 -7.22 19.50
CA ARG A 171 3.80 -6.75 19.49
C ARG A 171 4.52 -7.05 20.81
N ALA A 172 3.87 -6.87 21.95
CA ALA A 172 4.45 -7.23 23.25
C ALA A 172 4.74 -8.74 23.37
N ILE A 173 3.89 -9.61 22.79
CA ILE A 173 4.16 -11.06 22.71
C ILE A 173 5.39 -11.30 21.83
N ALA A 174 5.50 -10.67 20.66
CA ALA A 174 6.66 -10.81 19.80
C ALA A 174 7.95 -10.39 20.51
N THR A 175 7.94 -9.29 21.28
CA THR A 175 9.09 -8.89 22.10
C THR A 175 9.46 -9.96 23.12
N VAL A 176 8.50 -10.53 23.83
CA VAL A 176 8.78 -11.58 24.84
C VAL A 176 9.33 -12.86 24.20
N LEU A 177 8.87 -13.23 23.01
CA LEU A 177 9.39 -14.39 22.27
C LEU A 177 10.78 -14.13 21.66
N ALA A 178 11.06 -12.88 21.27
CA ALA A 178 12.36 -12.49 20.71
C ALA A 178 13.43 -12.29 21.78
N ASP A 179 13.05 -11.85 22.99
CA ASP A 179 13.97 -11.63 24.10
C ASP A 179 14.46 -12.97 24.68
N GLU A 180 15.77 -13.07 24.97
CA GLU A 180 16.38 -14.22 25.67
C GLU A 180 16.07 -14.21 27.19
N LEU A 181 14.79 -14.15 27.55
CA LEU A 181 14.35 -14.18 28.94
C LEU A 181 14.46 -15.59 29.52
N PRO A 182 14.68 -15.74 30.84
CA PRO A 182 14.53 -17.03 31.50
C PRO A 182 13.13 -17.62 31.25
N GLU A 183 13.08 -18.91 30.90
CA GLU A 183 11.86 -19.60 30.44
C GLU A 183 10.63 -19.37 31.33
N GLU A 184 10.79 -19.43 32.66
CA GLU A 184 9.72 -19.21 33.63
C GLU A 184 9.16 -17.77 33.58
N VAL A 185 10.04 -16.79 33.35
CA VAL A 185 9.67 -15.36 33.22
C VAL A 185 8.96 -15.13 31.89
N ALA A 186 9.46 -15.72 30.80
CA ALA A 186 8.84 -15.66 29.49
C ALA A 186 7.43 -16.28 29.54
N GLU A 187 7.29 -17.50 30.05
CA GLU A 187 6.01 -18.21 30.16
C GLU A 187 4.99 -17.40 30.97
N THR A 188 5.39 -16.84 32.11
CA THR A 188 4.52 -16.01 32.95
C THR A 188 4.05 -14.74 32.21
N ARG A 189 4.96 -14.07 31.48
CA ARG A 189 4.62 -12.87 30.71
C ARG A 189 3.73 -13.19 29.51
N LEU A 190 4.02 -14.26 28.78
CA LEU A 190 3.22 -14.72 27.65
C LEU A 190 1.81 -15.09 28.09
N HIS A 191 1.68 -15.87 29.17
CA HIS A 191 0.36 -16.25 29.69
C HIS A 191 -0.47 -15.02 30.06
N ARG A 192 0.13 -14.04 30.76
CA ARG A 192 -0.52 -12.76 31.08
C ARG A 192 -0.94 -12.00 29.82
N LEU A 193 -0.11 -11.98 28.78
CA LEU A 193 -0.44 -11.29 27.53
C LEU A 193 -1.55 -11.99 26.75
N VAL A 194 -1.57 -13.33 26.74
CA VAL A 194 -2.66 -14.12 26.16
C VAL A 194 -3.97 -13.87 26.91
N ASP A 195 -3.95 -13.84 28.24
CA ASP A 195 -5.12 -13.45 29.05
C ASP A 195 -5.59 -12.03 28.72
N LEU A 196 -4.66 -11.08 28.55
CA LEU A 196 -4.98 -9.70 28.20
C LEU A 196 -5.59 -9.59 26.79
N ILE A 197 -5.14 -10.38 25.82
CA ILE A 197 -5.77 -10.46 24.50
C ILE A 197 -7.17 -11.06 24.65
N TRP A 198 -7.30 -12.18 25.37
CA TRP A 198 -8.57 -12.84 25.66
C TRP A 198 -9.54 -11.98 26.49
N GLN A 199 -9.09 -10.95 27.20
CA GLN A 199 -9.99 -10.05 27.93
C GLN A 199 -10.17 -8.70 27.25
N THR A 200 -9.49 -8.47 26.12
CA THR A 200 -9.69 -7.29 25.29
C THR A 200 -10.72 -7.59 24.21
N ASP A 201 -11.80 -6.84 24.17
CA ASP A 201 -12.78 -6.96 23.10
C ASP A 201 -12.14 -6.61 21.75
N GLU A 202 -12.23 -7.51 20.78
CA GLU A 202 -11.59 -7.40 19.47
C GLU A 202 -12.45 -6.69 18.44
N ILE A 203 -13.77 -6.64 18.64
CA ILE A 203 -14.71 -5.92 17.77
C ILE A 203 -14.82 -4.47 18.25
N ARG A 204 -14.93 -3.53 17.31
CA ARG A 204 -15.13 -2.12 17.63
C ARG A 204 -16.62 -1.83 17.88
N PRO A 205 -16.97 -1.16 18.98
CA PRO A 205 -18.36 -0.79 19.25
C PRO A 205 -18.88 0.27 18.27
N GLU A 206 -18.00 1.12 17.74
CA GLU A 206 -18.32 2.19 16.80
C GLU A 206 -17.30 2.22 15.65
N ARG A 207 -17.73 2.75 14.49
CA ARG A 207 -16.82 2.93 13.34
C ARG A 207 -15.67 3.85 13.71
N PRO A 208 -14.42 3.55 13.30
CA PRO A 208 -13.32 4.47 13.49
C PRO A 208 -13.59 5.78 12.77
N THR A 209 -13.24 6.88 13.42
CA THR A 209 -13.15 8.17 12.72
C THR A 209 -11.93 8.17 11.80
N VAL A 210 -11.90 9.05 10.79
CA VAL A 210 -10.71 9.19 9.92
C VAL A 210 -9.48 9.58 10.76
N LEU A 211 -9.65 10.33 11.85
CA LEU A 211 -8.56 10.69 12.76
C LEU A 211 -8.01 9.47 13.53
N ASP A 212 -8.84 8.48 13.85
CA ASP A 212 -8.36 7.24 14.46
C ASP A 212 -7.53 6.43 13.48
N GLU A 213 -7.92 6.41 12.20
CA GLU A 213 -7.11 5.82 11.12
C GLU A 213 -5.80 6.60 10.94
N ALA A 214 -5.84 7.93 10.97
CA ALA A 214 -4.66 8.77 10.85
C ALA A 214 -3.66 8.49 11.97
N ARG A 215 -4.11 8.41 13.23
CA ARG A 215 -3.26 8.03 14.38
C ARG A 215 -2.69 6.62 14.25
N SER A 216 -3.48 5.69 13.72
CA SER A 216 -3.07 4.30 13.51
C SER A 216 -1.93 4.22 12.48
N VAL A 217 -2.07 4.89 11.34
CA VAL A 217 -1.02 4.92 10.30
C VAL A 217 0.19 5.73 10.76
N ALA A 218 -0.02 6.87 11.44
CA ALA A 218 1.06 7.68 11.99
C ALA A 218 1.97 6.87 12.92
N TYR A 219 1.42 5.94 13.69
CA TYR A 219 2.22 5.05 14.53
C TYR A 219 3.23 4.23 13.70
N TYR A 220 2.80 3.61 12.61
CA TYR A 220 3.69 2.82 11.75
C TYR A 220 4.73 3.72 11.06
N LEU A 221 4.29 4.81 10.45
CA LEU A 221 5.18 5.80 9.83
C LEU A 221 6.23 6.33 10.81
N GLU A 222 5.85 6.57 12.06
CA GLU A 222 6.77 7.01 13.10
C GLU A 222 7.83 5.94 13.42
N GLN A 223 7.43 4.68 13.57
CA GLN A 223 8.40 3.59 13.79
C GLN A 223 9.36 3.42 12.60
N LEU A 224 8.86 3.60 11.38
CA LEU A 224 9.67 3.58 10.17
C LEU A 224 10.66 4.73 10.14
N GLY A 225 10.19 5.96 10.31
CA GLY A 225 11.00 7.18 10.25
C GLY A 225 12.07 7.27 11.35
N ARG A 226 11.78 6.75 12.55
CA ARG A 226 12.71 6.78 13.68
C ARG A 226 13.87 5.80 13.53
N ARG A 227 13.65 4.65 12.89
CA ARG A 227 14.62 3.55 12.91
C ARG A 227 14.82 2.89 11.55
N THR A 228 13.77 2.31 10.99
CA THR A 228 13.87 1.43 9.81
C THR A 228 14.39 2.18 8.58
N VAL A 229 13.85 3.37 8.31
CA VAL A 229 14.25 4.17 7.15
C VAL A 229 15.72 4.63 7.25
N PRO A 230 16.18 5.23 8.36
CA PRO A 230 17.60 5.49 8.56
C PRO A 230 18.48 4.25 8.35
N GLU A 231 18.12 3.10 8.93
CA GLU A 231 18.89 1.86 8.79
C GLU A 231 19.03 1.42 7.31
N VAL A 232 17.94 1.46 6.53
CA VAL A 232 17.95 1.11 5.09
C VAL A 232 18.84 2.07 4.28
N LEU A 233 18.76 3.36 4.57
CA LEU A 233 19.53 4.38 3.84
C LEU A 233 21.02 4.32 4.18
N THR A 234 21.36 4.06 5.44
CA THR A 234 22.75 3.84 5.87
C THR A 234 23.32 2.56 5.25
N GLU A 235 22.54 1.47 5.18
CA GLU A 235 22.95 0.26 4.45
C GLU A 235 23.22 0.55 2.97
N LEU A 236 22.33 1.29 2.29
CA LEU A 236 22.53 1.68 0.90
C LEU A 236 23.81 2.53 0.71
N ASP A 237 24.05 3.50 1.59
CA ASP A 237 25.26 4.32 1.55
C ASP A 237 26.53 3.45 1.75
N ASP A 238 26.50 2.51 2.69
CA ASP A 238 27.66 1.66 3.03
C ASP A 238 27.95 0.62 1.93
N GLU A 239 26.91 0.01 1.35
CA GLU A 239 27.04 -0.92 0.22
C GLU A 239 27.55 -0.20 -1.03
N LEU A 240 27.06 1.01 -1.34
CA LEU A 240 27.62 1.80 -2.43
C LEU A 240 29.07 2.21 -2.16
N ALA A 241 29.40 2.60 -0.94
CA ALA A 241 30.76 2.98 -0.56
C ALA A 241 31.75 1.81 -0.68
N ARG A 242 31.32 0.57 -0.39
CA ARG A 242 32.10 -0.66 -0.57
C ARG A 242 32.64 -0.82 -1.99
N VAL A 243 31.86 -0.35 -2.97
CA VAL A 243 32.21 -0.44 -4.40
C VAL A 243 32.73 0.89 -4.97
N GLY A 244 32.99 1.88 -4.12
CA GLY A 244 33.55 3.18 -4.50
C GLY A 244 32.54 4.19 -5.05
N LEU A 245 31.24 3.93 -4.87
CA LEU A 245 30.15 4.82 -5.27
C LEU A 245 29.62 5.60 -4.06
N ARG A 246 28.88 6.67 -4.32
CA ARG A 246 28.21 7.46 -3.27
C ARG A 246 26.86 7.94 -3.77
N LEU A 247 25.85 7.89 -2.90
CA LEU A 247 24.61 8.62 -3.14
C LEU A 247 24.90 10.13 -3.13
N PRO A 248 24.36 10.89 -4.08
CA PRO A 248 24.40 12.35 -4.02
C PRO A 248 23.79 12.89 -2.72
N GLU A 249 24.30 14.02 -2.23
CA GLU A 249 23.89 14.59 -0.93
C GLU A 249 22.39 14.92 -0.87
N HIS A 250 21.81 15.37 -1.99
CA HIS A 250 20.40 15.76 -2.10
C HIS A 250 19.49 14.64 -2.68
N SER A 251 19.99 13.42 -2.87
CA SER A 251 19.15 12.32 -3.34
C SER A 251 18.14 11.90 -2.27
N ARG A 252 16.91 11.55 -2.69
CA ARG A 252 15.84 11.09 -1.81
C ARG A 252 15.38 9.68 -2.21
N PRO A 253 16.24 8.67 -2.04
CA PRO A 253 15.96 7.29 -2.45
C PRO A 253 14.70 6.69 -1.83
N LEU A 254 14.25 7.23 -0.69
CA LEU A 254 13.01 6.82 -0.05
C LEU A 254 12.24 8.04 0.45
N VAL A 255 10.95 8.11 0.15
CA VAL A 255 9.99 9.11 0.66
C VAL A 255 8.75 8.38 1.15
N LEU A 256 8.14 8.81 2.26
CA LEU A 256 6.90 8.18 2.73
C LEU A 256 5.68 8.99 2.28
N GLY A 257 4.69 8.32 1.69
CA GLY A 257 3.40 8.90 1.31
C GLY A 257 2.24 8.39 2.18
N CYS A 258 1.09 9.08 2.16
CA CYS A 258 -0.12 8.65 2.86
C CYS A 258 -1.40 9.16 2.18
N TRP A 259 -2.46 8.34 2.21
CA TRP A 259 -3.80 8.76 1.76
C TRP A 259 -4.72 9.18 2.90
N VAL A 260 -4.41 8.78 4.14
CA VAL A 260 -5.33 8.98 5.26
C VAL A 260 -5.39 10.44 5.62
N GLY A 261 -6.59 11.01 5.56
CA GLY A 261 -6.83 12.45 5.72
C GLY A 261 -6.89 13.24 4.41
N GLY A 262 -6.49 12.67 3.26
CA GLY A 262 -6.58 13.31 1.94
C GLY A 262 -7.47 12.59 0.91
N ASP A 263 -7.62 11.27 1.01
CA ASP A 263 -8.52 10.49 0.13
C ASP A 263 -9.99 10.70 0.48
N ARG A 264 -10.65 11.58 -0.28
CA ARG A 264 -12.06 11.95 -0.08
C ARG A 264 -13.00 11.40 -1.13
N ASP A 265 -12.47 10.75 -2.17
CA ASP A 265 -13.27 10.02 -3.16
C ASP A 265 -14.30 9.14 -2.43
N GLY A 266 -15.57 9.50 -2.53
CA GLY A 266 -16.68 8.78 -1.91
C GLY A 266 -16.54 8.52 -0.40
N ASN A 267 -15.82 9.39 0.32
CA ASN A 267 -15.79 9.45 1.78
C ASN A 267 -16.14 10.87 2.23
N PRO A 268 -17.42 11.19 2.49
CA PRO A 268 -17.84 12.55 2.87
C PRO A 268 -17.25 12.99 4.22
N ASN A 269 -16.72 12.07 5.02
CA ASN A 269 -16.10 12.39 6.31
C ASN A 269 -14.72 13.06 6.17
N VAL A 270 -14.12 13.08 4.97
CA VAL A 270 -12.82 13.70 4.70
C VAL A 270 -13.03 15.12 4.18
N THR A 271 -13.17 16.06 5.11
CA THR A 271 -13.32 17.50 4.82
C THR A 271 -11.98 18.22 4.79
N ALA A 272 -11.96 19.47 4.32
CA ALA A 272 -10.80 20.37 4.41
C ALA A 272 -10.30 20.51 5.86
N ASP A 273 -11.21 20.73 6.81
CA ASP A 273 -10.87 20.84 8.23
C ASP A 273 -10.24 19.55 8.78
N LEU A 274 -10.80 18.38 8.41
CA LEU A 274 -10.25 17.09 8.81
C LEU A 274 -8.84 16.85 8.22
N THR A 275 -8.61 17.30 6.99
CA THR A 275 -7.29 17.26 6.36
C THR A 275 -6.28 18.07 7.19
N LEU A 276 -6.64 19.29 7.60
CA LEU A 276 -5.81 20.14 8.47
C LEU A 276 -5.56 19.51 9.84
N GLU A 277 -6.57 18.90 10.46
CA GLU A 277 -6.42 18.15 11.72
C GLU A 277 -5.46 16.96 11.58
N THR A 278 -5.54 16.24 10.46
CA THR A 278 -4.63 15.12 10.16
C THR A 278 -3.20 15.62 10.00
N MET A 279 -2.99 16.74 9.30
CA MET A 279 -1.67 17.35 9.16
C MET A 279 -1.07 17.79 10.50
N ARG A 280 -1.88 18.24 11.47
CA ARG A 280 -1.38 18.54 12.82
C ARG A 280 -0.83 17.27 13.52
N ILE A 281 -1.50 16.13 13.35
CA ILE A 281 -1.02 14.84 13.90
C ILE A 281 0.29 14.44 13.23
N TYR A 282 0.37 14.50 11.91
CA TYR A 282 1.56 14.09 11.16
C TYR A 282 2.74 15.03 11.40
N GLY A 283 2.51 16.35 11.37
CA GLY A 283 3.54 17.35 11.66
C GLY A 283 4.09 17.27 13.09
N GLU A 284 3.26 16.97 14.10
CA GLU A 284 3.73 16.75 15.48
C GLU A 284 4.70 15.57 15.55
N ARG A 285 4.37 14.47 14.87
CA ARG A 285 5.16 13.24 14.85
C ARG A 285 6.46 13.41 14.07
N GLY A 286 6.40 14.04 12.89
CA GLY A 286 7.57 14.33 12.06
C GLY A 286 8.59 15.19 12.80
N VAL A 287 8.15 16.30 13.40
CA VAL A 287 9.04 17.15 14.21
C VAL A 287 9.59 16.39 15.42
N ARG A 288 8.79 15.55 16.10
CA ARG A 288 9.28 14.78 17.26
C ARG A 288 10.41 13.83 16.89
N ILE A 289 10.31 13.12 15.77
CA ILE A 289 11.37 12.22 15.30
C ILE A 289 12.68 13.00 15.12
N GLN A 290 12.62 14.14 14.42
CA GLN A 290 13.81 14.96 14.17
C GLN A 290 14.37 15.58 15.46
N SER A 291 13.51 15.97 16.41
CA SER A 291 13.96 16.45 17.72
C SER A 291 14.68 15.37 18.52
N GLU A 292 14.16 14.14 18.57
CA GLU A 292 14.77 13.01 19.30
C GLU A 292 16.14 12.65 18.71
N LEU A 293 16.25 12.54 17.38
CA LEU A 293 17.54 12.27 16.71
C LEU A 293 18.55 13.40 16.94
N LEU A 294 18.09 14.66 16.94
CA LEU A 294 18.94 15.81 17.20
C LEU A 294 19.42 15.88 18.66
N GLU A 295 18.61 15.44 19.63
CA GLU A 295 19.01 15.36 21.05
C GLU A 295 20.20 14.40 21.24
N GLU A 296 20.22 13.28 20.52
CA GLU A 296 21.36 12.35 20.49
C GLU A 296 22.59 13.03 19.86
N LEU A 297 22.41 13.70 18.73
CA LEU A 297 23.49 14.41 18.04
C LEU A 297 24.12 15.54 18.87
N VAL A 298 23.33 16.25 19.71
CA VAL A 298 23.83 17.27 20.65
C VAL A 298 24.83 16.68 21.65
N GLN A 299 24.62 15.43 22.09
CA GLN A 299 25.54 14.76 22.99
C GLN A 299 26.84 14.39 22.28
N GLU A 300 26.74 13.91 21.05
CA GLU A 300 27.86 13.45 20.23
C GLU A 300 28.79 14.59 19.76
N LEU A 301 28.23 15.69 19.22
CA LEU A 301 28.99 16.75 18.54
C LEU A 301 29.66 17.78 19.48
N SER A 302 30.51 17.28 20.36
CA SER A 302 31.28 18.03 21.38
C SER A 302 32.59 18.69 20.88
N LEU A 303 32.77 18.83 19.56
CA LEU A 303 34.06 19.23 18.99
C LEU A 303 34.45 20.66 19.42
N SER A 304 35.62 20.77 20.03
CA SER A 304 36.15 22.04 20.54
C SER A 304 37.02 22.77 19.51
N THR A 305 36.75 24.06 19.31
CA THR A 305 37.57 25.00 18.53
C THR A 305 39.01 25.15 19.03
N ARG A 306 39.32 24.65 20.23
CA ARG A 306 40.70 24.57 20.74
C ARG A 306 41.52 23.48 20.06
N LEU A 307 40.86 22.45 19.54
CA LEU A 307 41.47 21.24 18.98
C LEU A 307 41.35 21.20 17.46
N VAL A 308 40.21 21.63 16.93
CA VAL A 308 39.88 21.55 15.50
C VAL A 308 39.27 22.86 15.00
N GLY A 309 39.52 23.21 13.75
CA GLY A 309 38.89 24.38 13.11
C GLY A 309 37.41 24.19 12.81
N VAL A 310 36.76 25.26 12.36
CA VAL A 310 35.42 25.23 11.78
C VAL A 310 35.35 26.12 10.55
N SER A 311 34.45 25.78 9.64
CA SER A 311 34.27 26.54 8.41
C SER A 311 33.77 27.95 8.69
N GLU A 312 34.08 28.89 7.79
CA GLU A 312 33.54 30.24 7.88
C GLU A 312 32.01 30.25 7.70
N ASP A 313 31.47 29.31 6.93
CA ASP A 313 30.04 29.15 6.73
C ASP A 313 29.31 28.78 8.02
N LEU A 314 29.87 27.88 8.82
CA LEU A 314 29.33 27.56 10.14
C LEU A 314 29.38 28.77 11.08
N ARG A 315 30.47 29.55 11.09
CA ARG A 315 30.55 30.79 11.88
C ARG A 315 29.51 31.83 11.45
N ARG A 316 29.34 32.03 10.13
CA ARG A 316 28.31 32.93 9.59
C ARG A 316 26.90 32.44 9.93
N SER A 317 26.66 31.13 9.87
CA SER A 317 25.39 30.52 10.25
C SER A 317 25.05 30.78 11.72
N LEU A 318 25.99 30.51 12.64
CA LEU A 318 25.84 30.81 14.08
C LEU A 318 25.60 32.30 14.36
N ALA A 319 26.25 33.19 13.61
CA ALA A 319 26.04 34.63 13.75
C ALA A 319 24.62 35.07 13.30
N ARG A 320 24.04 34.40 12.29
CA ARG A 320 22.63 34.61 11.90
C ARG A 320 21.69 34.05 12.96
N ASP A 321 21.96 32.83 13.44
CA ASP A 321 21.15 32.15 14.46
C ASP A 321 21.07 32.97 15.74
N ARG A 322 22.19 33.54 16.19
CA ARG A 322 22.24 34.45 17.35
C ARG A 322 21.34 35.69 17.19
N ARG A 323 21.18 36.23 15.98
CA ARG A 323 20.31 37.39 15.74
C ARG A 323 18.83 36.99 15.74
N ALA A 324 18.51 35.82 15.21
CA ALA A 324 17.14 35.32 15.13
C ALA A 324 16.61 34.78 16.48
N LEU A 325 17.49 34.15 17.26
CA LEU A 325 17.21 33.47 18.53
C LEU A 325 18.22 33.87 19.62
N PRO A 326 18.27 35.15 20.05
CA PRO A 326 19.19 35.59 21.10
C PRO A 326 19.02 34.82 22.42
N GLU A 327 17.80 34.38 22.73
CA GLU A 327 17.47 33.61 23.93
C GLU A 327 18.24 32.27 24.05
N VAL A 328 18.56 31.63 22.92
CA VAL A 328 19.34 30.38 22.87
C VAL A 328 20.81 30.68 23.17
N TYR A 329 21.35 31.76 22.60
CA TYR A 329 22.72 32.18 22.86
C TYR A 329 22.94 32.44 24.35
N ASP A 330 22.07 33.23 24.96
CA ASP A 330 22.19 33.64 26.36
C ASP A 330 22.14 32.44 27.32
N ARG A 331 21.40 31.39 26.95
CA ARG A 331 21.28 30.15 27.73
C ARG A 331 22.51 29.25 27.60
N PHE A 332 23.04 29.04 26.39
CA PHE A 332 24.01 27.97 26.12
C PHE A 332 25.45 28.44 25.92
N VAL A 333 25.70 29.72 25.63
CA VAL A 333 27.06 30.19 25.31
C VAL A 333 28.06 29.93 26.44
N ARG A 334 27.63 29.98 27.71
CA ARG A 334 28.54 29.73 28.84
C ARG A 334 29.09 28.30 28.86
N LEU A 335 28.35 27.35 28.33
CA LEU A 335 28.72 25.93 28.29
C LEU A 335 29.39 25.57 26.96
N ASN A 336 28.90 26.14 25.85
CA ASN A 336 29.25 25.69 24.49
C ASN A 336 30.06 26.74 23.69
N ALA A 337 30.63 27.77 24.33
CA ALA A 337 31.36 28.84 23.62
C ALA A 337 32.48 28.33 22.71
N GLU A 338 33.17 27.27 23.13
CA GLU A 338 34.24 26.65 22.36
C GLU A 338 33.73 25.46 21.50
N GLU A 339 32.45 25.09 21.59
CA GLU A 339 31.82 23.91 20.97
C GLU A 339 30.74 24.32 19.94
N PRO A 340 31.13 24.83 18.75
CA PRO A 340 30.22 25.45 17.80
C PRO A 340 29.18 24.50 17.20
N TYR A 341 29.50 23.21 17.00
CA TYR A 341 28.57 22.23 16.46
C TYR A 341 27.42 21.96 17.45
N ARG A 342 27.75 21.68 18.72
CA ARG A 342 26.75 21.57 19.80
C ARG A 342 25.88 22.83 19.94
N LEU A 343 26.49 24.02 19.82
CA LEU A 343 25.73 25.27 19.82
C LEU A 343 24.79 25.38 18.60
N LYS A 344 25.23 24.98 17.41
CA LYS A 344 24.40 24.93 16.20
C LYS A 344 23.20 23.99 16.39
N CYS A 345 23.43 22.77 16.89
CA CYS A 345 22.34 21.84 17.21
C CYS A 345 21.34 22.44 18.22
N SER A 346 21.80 23.23 19.19
CA SER A 346 20.91 23.90 20.15
C SER A 346 19.98 24.93 19.49
N TYR A 347 20.46 25.66 18.47
CA TYR A 347 19.63 26.56 17.67
C TYR A 347 18.64 25.81 16.80
N ILE A 348 19.09 24.73 16.16
CA ILE A 348 18.25 23.86 15.35
C ILE A 348 17.11 23.28 16.19
N HIS A 349 17.41 22.77 17.39
CA HIS A 349 16.42 22.25 18.32
C HIS A 349 15.41 23.32 18.74
N ALA A 350 15.86 24.55 19.00
CA ALA A 350 14.95 25.65 19.31
C ALA A 350 14.03 26.01 18.14
N ARG A 351 14.51 25.93 16.88
CA ARG A 351 13.68 26.10 15.69
C ARG A 351 12.67 24.96 15.52
N LEU A 352 13.05 23.71 15.77
CA LEU A 352 12.12 22.57 15.76
C LEU A 352 11.01 22.76 16.80
N GLU A 353 11.34 23.17 18.03
CA GLU A 353 10.33 23.46 19.05
C GLU A 353 9.41 24.62 18.69
N ASN A 354 9.94 25.68 18.06
CA ASN A 354 9.12 26.76 17.53
C ASN A 354 8.21 26.28 16.39
N THR A 355 8.69 25.38 15.54
CA THR A 355 7.92 24.75 14.45
C THR A 355 6.78 23.90 15.01
N ARG A 356 7.06 23.08 16.03
CA ARG A 356 6.05 22.30 16.75
C ARG A 356 4.97 23.19 17.38
N ARG A 357 5.37 24.29 18.01
CA ARG A 357 4.42 25.28 18.56
C ARG A 357 3.60 25.94 17.45
N ARG A 358 4.23 26.27 16.32
CA ARG A 358 3.57 26.86 15.15
C ARG A 358 2.46 25.95 14.61
N TYR A 359 2.72 24.65 14.48
CA TYR A 359 1.71 23.67 14.06
C TYR A 359 0.55 23.56 15.05
N ALA A 360 0.84 23.64 16.37
CA ALA A 360 -0.19 23.55 17.41
C ALA A 360 -1.06 24.82 17.52
N GLU A 361 -0.47 26.00 17.31
CA GLU A 361 -1.12 27.31 17.45
C GLU A 361 -1.65 27.89 16.14
N ASP A 362 -1.36 27.24 15.00
CA ASP A 362 -1.75 27.66 13.65
C ASP A 362 -1.31 29.10 13.33
N THR A 363 -0.02 29.37 13.53
CA THR A 363 0.55 30.71 13.31
C THR A 363 1.40 30.77 12.03
N PRO A 364 1.55 31.95 11.40
CA PRO A 364 2.36 32.08 10.18
C PRO A 364 3.83 31.75 10.41
N HIS A 365 4.47 31.12 9.42
CA HIS A 365 5.91 30.85 9.38
C HIS A 365 6.75 32.12 9.59
N ARG A 366 7.81 32.01 10.40
CA ARG A 366 8.74 33.11 10.67
C ARG A 366 10.17 32.68 10.31
N PRO A 367 10.67 33.07 9.11
CA PRO A 367 11.98 32.68 8.64
C PRO A 367 13.09 32.91 9.67
N GLY A 368 13.88 31.88 9.92
CA GLY A 368 14.99 31.89 10.87
C GLY A 368 14.61 31.67 12.34
N ARG A 369 13.32 31.70 12.70
CA ARG A 369 12.83 31.36 14.06
C ARG A 369 12.16 29.99 14.13
N ASP A 370 11.56 29.54 13.05
CA ASP A 370 11.02 28.19 12.84
C ASP A 370 11.37 27.73 11.41
N TYR A 371 11.05 26.48 11.08
CA TYR A 371 11.22 25.92 9.74
C TYR A 371 9.87 25.86 9.03
N LEU A 372 9.82 26.25 7.75
CA LEU A 372 8.64 26.01 6.92
C LEU A 372 8.50 24.53 6.56
N GLY A 373 9.63 23.88 6.23
CA GLY A 373 9.70 22.47 5.83
C GLY A 373 11.13 21.93 5.94
N ALA A 374 11.35 20.72 5.40
CA ALA A 374 12.61 20.00 5.56
C ALA A 374 13.82 20.70 4.91
N ASP A 375 13.64 21.43 3.80
CA ASP A 375 14.75 22.10 3.09
C ASP A 375 15.52 23.12 3.93
N GLU A 376 14.83 23.87 4.79
CA GLU A 376 15.48 24.82 5.70
C GLU A 376 16.25 24.09 6.81
N TYR A 377 15.71 22.96 7.27
CA TYR A 377 16.32 22.11 8.28
C TYR A 377 17.55 21.39 7.74
N LEU A 378 17.46 20.79 6.55
CA LEU A 378 18.55 20.11 5.84
C LEU A 378 19.73 21.07 5.58
N ARG A 379 19.47 22.27 5.05
CA ARG A 379 20.52 23.29 4.84
C ARG A 379 21.29 23.64 6.11
N ASP A 380 20.63 23.56 7.26
CA ASP A 380 21.24 23.82 8.54
C ASP A 380 22.16 22.68 9.02
N LEU A 381 21.81 21.44 8.68
CA LEU A 381 22.62 20.24 8.90
C LEU A 381 23.79 20.16 7.92
N GLU A 382 23.57 20.49 6.64
CA GLU A 382 24.59 20.53 5.58
C GLU A 382 25.74 21.46 5.94
N VAL A 383 25.46 22.62 6.56
CA VAL A 383 26.52 23.53 7.04
C VAL A 383 27.43 22.85 8.08
N MET A 384 26.89 21.95 8.91
CA MET A 384 27.69 21.15 9.84
C MET A 384 28.47 20.06 9.11
N ASP A 385 27.84 19.36 8.16
CA ASP A 385 28.47 18.29 7.37
C ASP A 385 29.70 18.82 6.60
N VAL A 386 29.52 19.88 5.82
CA VAL A 386 30.59 20.54 5.07
C VAL A 386 31.72 21.01 6.00
N SER A 387 31.37 21.54 7.18
CA SER A 387 32.37 21.97 8.16
C SER A 387 33.15 20.78 8.74
N LEU A 388 32.50 19.67 9.08
CA LEU A 388 33.16 18.46 9.59
C LEU A 388 34.11 17.88 8.54
N ARG A 389 33.64 17.70 7.30
CA ARG A 389 34.46 17.19 6.18
C ARG A 389 35.65 18.10 5.88
N GLY A 390 35.48 19.42 5.99
CA GLY A 390 36.57 20.38 5.84
C GLY A 390 37.63 20.36 6.96
N HIS A 391 37.38 19.65 8.06
CA HIS A 391 38.22 19.66 9.27
C HIS A 391 38.49 18.26 9.84
N GLN A 392 38.72 17.27 8.98
CA GLN A 392 39.09 15.88 9.34
C GLN A 392 38.01 15.14 10.16
N GLY A 393 36.75 15.56 10.02
CA GLY A 393 35.59 15.00 10.70
C GLY A 393 34.74 14.07 9.83
N GLU A 394 35.27 13.50 8.74
CA GLU A 394 34.50 12.72 7.77
C GLU A 394 33.75 11.56 8.43
N ARG A 395 34.42 10.78 9.29
CA ARG A 395 33.79 9.68 10.03
C ARG A 395 32.71 10.12 11.02
N ILE A 396 32.79 11.37 11.50
CA ILE A 396 31.78 11.95 12.38
C ILE A 396 30.59 12.41 11.55
N ALA A 397 30.85 13.02 10.39
CA ALA A 397 29.82 13.41 9.43
C ALA A 397 29.03 12.20 8.91
N ASP A 398 29.73 11.10 8.60
CA ASP A 398 29.13 9.84 8.13
C ASP A 398 28.43 9.03 9.26
N GLY A 399 28.47 9.52 10.51
CA GLY A 399 27.76 8.93 11.65
C GLY A 399 26.38 9.56 11.87
N GLY A 400 26.07 9.93 13.13
CA GLY A 400 24.73 10.40 13.51
C GLY A 400 24.23 11.64 12.75
N LEU A 401 25.12 12.50 12.23
CA LEU A 401 24.71 13.64 11.39
C LEU A 401 24.08 13.17 10.07
N ARG A 402 24.71 12.19 9.39
CA ARG A 402 24.18 11.60 8.17
C ARG A 402 22.84 10.92 8.43
N ASP A 403 22.70 10.18 9.53
CA ASP A 403 21.44 9.51 9.90
C ASP A 403 20.29 10.53 10.07
N VAL A 404 20.55 11.66 10.74
CA VAL A 404 19.58 12.76 10.89
C VAL A 404 19.22 13.34 9.52
N MET A 405 20.20 13.61 8.66
CA MET A 405 19.96 14.15 7.31
C MET A 405 19.16 13.17 6.43
N ARG A 406 19.46 11.87 6.50
CA ARG A 406 18.75 10.82 5.75
C ARG A 406 17.32 10.66 6.25
N SER A 407 17.11 10.65 7.58
CA SER A 407 15.76 10.68 8.17
C SER A 407 14.96 11.89 7.68
N ALA A 408 15.55 13.09 7.77
CA ALA A 408 14.90 14.32 7.33
C ALA A 408 14.54 14.33 5.84
N ASN A 409 15.38 13.77 4.97
CA ASN A 409 15.07 13.62 3.54
C ASN A 409 13.86 12.71 3.27
N ALA A 410 13.72 11.64 4.07
CA ALA A 410 12.72 10.61 3.84
C ALA A 410 11.35 10.88 4.50
N VAL A 411 11.34 11.41 5.73
CA VAL A 411 10.09 11.67 6.48
C VAL A 411 9.79 13.16 6.68
N GLY A 412 10.74 14.05 6.37
CA GLY A 412 10.58 15.49 6.52
C GLY A 412 10.24 15.95 7.94
N LEU A 413 9.58 17.11 8.03
CA LEU A 413 8.96 17.61 9.25
C LEU A 413 7.45 17.31 9.31
N HIS A 414 6.93 16.69 8.26
CA HIS A 414 5.51 16.40 8.03
C HIS A 414 5.18 14.91 8.11
N LEU A 415 6.15 14.05 8.47
CA LEU A 415 6.06 12.59 8.61
C LEU A 415 5.88 11.80 7.30
N ALA A 416 4.90 12.19 6.49
CA ALA A 416 4.63 11.61 5.18
C ALA A 416 3.85 12.60 4.32
N SER A 417 4.10 12.59 3.02
CA SER A 417 3.39 13.42 2.04
C SER A 417 1.96 12.91 1.88
N VAL A 418 0.97 13.78 2.10
CA VAL A 418 -0.45 13.42 1.96
C VAL A 418 -0.91 13.66 0.53
N ASP A 419 -1.52 12.64 -0.08
CA ASP A 419 -2.16 12.77 -1.38
C ASP A 419 -3.64 13.12 -1.20
N VAL A 420 -4.15 14.09 -1.97
CA VAL A 420 -5.58 14.37 -2.07
C VAL A 420 -6.15 13.59 -3.25
N ARG A 421 -7.32 12.96 -3.07
CA ARG A 421 -7.99 12.21 -4.14
C ARG A 421 -9.48 12.50 -4.19
N GLU A 422 -9.99 12.86 -5.36
CA GLU A 422 -11.41 13.17 -5.57
C GLU A 422 -11.92 12.71 -6.94
N HIS A 423 -13.21 12.41 -7.02
CA HIS A 423 -13.86 11.91 -8.23
C HIS A 423 -14.17 13.04 -9.22
N THR A 424 -13.90 12.82 -10.52
CA THR A 424 -14.02 13.85 -11.58
C THR A 424 -15.33 14.64 -11.57
N THR A 425 -16.45 13.98 -11.26
CA THR A 425 -17.78 14.61 -11.18
C THR A 425 -17.82 15.86 -10.29
N TYR A 426 -17.13 15.87 -9.15
CA TYR A 426 -17.11 17.04 -8.25
C TYR A 426 -16.43 18.25 -8.90
N HIS A 427 -15.37 18.02 -9.69
CA HIS A 427 -14.67 19.06 -10.44
C HIS A 427 -15.57 19.68 -11.50
N HIS A 428 -16.21 18.84 -12.32
CA HIS A 428 -17.10 19.32 -13.38
C HIS A 428 -18.37 20.00 -12.84
N THR A 429 -18.95 19.51 -11.74
CA THR A 429 -20.07 20.18 -11.06
C THR A 429 -19.66 21.56 -10.54
N THR A 430 -18.48 21.67 -9.93
CA THR A 430 -17.94 22.94 -9.45
C THR A 430 -17.69 23.91 -10.60
N LEU A 431 -17.04 23.46 -11.67
CA LEU A 431 -16.78 24.29 -12.85
C LEU A 431 -18.06 24.74 -13.56
N ALA A 432 -19.08 23.88 -13.63
CA ALA A 432 -20.38 24.27 -14.16
C ALA A 432 -20.95 25.47 -13.39
N ALA A 433 -20.97 25.40 -12.06
CA ALA A 433 -21.46 26.49 -11.22
C ALA A 433 -20.62 27.78 -11.37
N LEU A 434 -19.31 27.66 -11.55
CA LEU A 434 -18.41 28.80 -11.76
C LEU A 434 -18.64 29.46 -13.13
N PHE A 435 -18.68 28.68 -14.22
CA PHE A 435 -18.92 29.19 -15.56
C PHE A 435 -20.32 29.77 -15.73
N ASP A 436 -21.34 29.14 -15.14
CA ASP A 436 -22.72 29.65 -15.17
C ASP A 436 -22.85 30.98 -14.41
N ARG A 437 -22.12 31.14 -13.30
CA ARG A 437 -22.07 32.39 -12.54
C ARG A 437 -21.40 33.53 -13.31
N VAL A 438 -20.37 33.20 -14.08
CA VAL A 438 -19.73 34.13 -15.02
C VAL A 438 -20.69 34.49 -16.16
N GLY A 439 -21.41 33.51 -16.72
CA GLY A 439 -22.44 33.70 -17.74
C GLY A 439 -21.93 34.08 -19.14
N GLU A 440 -20.71 33.67 -19.50
CA GLU A 440 -20.06 34.03 -20.79
C GLU A 440 -20.16 32.93 -21.86
N LEU A 441 -20.46 31.68 -21.47
CA LEU A 441 -20.57 30.58 -22.42
C LEU A 441 -21.93 30.62 -23.14
N ALA A 442 -21.93 30.38 -24.44
CA ALA A 442 -23.16 30.29 -25.24
C ALA A 442 -23.98 29.04 -24.90
N THR A 443 -23.31 27.96 -24.52
CA THR A 443 -23.89 26.70 -24.02
C THR A 443 -23.39 26.49 -22.59
N PRO A 444 -24.27 26.16 -21.62
CA PRO A 444 -23.85 25.88 -20.24
C PRO A 444 -22.75 24.81 -20.19
N TYR A 445 -21.77 24.97 -19.31
CA TYR A 445 -20.60 24.07 -19.26
C TYR A 445 -21.00 22.60 -19.04
N GLY A 446 -22.01 22.37 -18.19
CA GLY A 446 -22.53 21.02 -17.92
C GLY A 446 -23.11 20.31 -19.15
N GLU A 447 -23.55 21.07 -20.16
CA GLU A 447 -24.13 20.56 -21.41
C GLU A 447 -23.09 20.37 -22.54
N LEU A 448 -21.85 20.83 -22.35
CA LEU A 448 -20.77 20.63 -23.31
C LEU A 448 -20.32 19.16 -23.32
N ASP A 449 -19.96 18.67 -24.50
CA ASP A 449 -19.25 17.39 -24.66
C ASP A 449 -17.77 17.52 -24.26
N HIS A 450 -17.05 16.39 -24.22
CA HIS A 450 -15.63 16.37 -23.83
C HIS A 450 -14.76 17.31 -24.68
N HIS A 451 -15.04 17.41 -25.99
CA HIS A 451 -14.30 18.31 -26.87
C HIS A 451 -14.55 19.78 -26.52
N GLY A 452 -15.82 20.18 -26.38
CA GLY A 452 -16.19 21.54 -25.99
C GLY A 452 -15.65 21.91 -24.60
N ARG A 453 -15.70 20.99 -23.64
CA ARG A 453 -15.10 21.20 -22.30
C ARG A 453 -13.60 21.40 -22.40
N ARG A 454 -12.89 20.57 -23.17
CA ARG A 454 -11.44 20.70 -23.39
C ARG A 454 -11.08 22.08 -23.96
N GLU A 455 -11.79 22.54 -24.99
CA GLU A 455 -11.54 23.87 -25.58
C GLU A 455 -11.74 25.00 -24.57
N VAL A 456 -12.85 24.97 -23.83
CA VAL A 456 -13.16 25.98 -22.80
C VAL A 456 -12.13 25.98 -21.68
N LEU A 457 -11.76 24.80 -21.16
CA LEU A 457 -10.82 24.69 -20.05
C LEU A 457 -9.39 25.05 -20.46
N SER A 458 -8.96 24.67 -21.66
CA SER A 458 -7.65 25.06 -22.21
C SER A 458 -7.55 26.58 -22.37
N ALA A 459 -8.59 27.20 -22.95
CA ALA A 459 -8.65 28.64 -23.11
C ALA A 459 -8.72 29.37 -21.77
N GLU A 460 -9.50 28.83 -20.82
CA GLU A 460 -9.58 29.39 -19.48
C GLU A 460 -8.22 29.30 -18.81
N LEU A 461 -7.57 28.13 -18.75
CA LEU A 461 -6.25 27.92 -18.12
C LEU A 461 -5.18 28.88 -18.66
N ALA A 462 -5.15 29.11 -19.98
CA ALA A 462 -4.26 30.09 -20.63
C ALA A 462 -4.60 31.55 -20.29
N GLY A 463 -5.85 31.81 -19.91
CA GLY A 463 -6.36 33.11 -19.51
C GLY A 463 -5.85 33.56 -18.13
N ARG A 464 -6.05 34.85 -17.85
CA ARG A 464 -5.69 35.50 -16.57
C ARG A 464 -6.91 35.95 -15.75
N ARG A 465 -8.10 35.63 -16.26
CA ARG A 465 -9.35 36.03 -15.65
C ARG A 465 -9.65 35.05 -14.51
N SER A 466 -10.07 35.55 -13.36
CA SER A 466 -10.55 34.69 -12.28
C SER A 466 -12.00 34.28 -12.51
N LEU A 467 -12.29 32.99 -12.31
CA LEU A 467 -13.64 32.45 -12.26
C LEU A 467 -14.32 32.67 -10.89
N THR A 468 -13.56 33.03 -9.86
CA THR A 468 -14.03 33.22 -8.49
C THR A 468 -13.98 34.67 -7.97
N PRO A 469 -14.32 35.72 -8.75
CA PRO A 469 -14.13 37.12 -8.34
C PRO A 469 -15.04 37.57 -7.17
N ARG A 470 -16.02 36.75 -6.77
CA ARG A 470 -17.02 37.01 -5.72
C ARG A 470 -17.36 35.74 -4.92
N ARG A 471 -16.40 35.24 -4.14
CA ARG A 471 -16.61 34.12 -3.20
C ARG A 471 -17.51 34.47 -2.00
N ASP A 472 -17.91 35.73 -1.85
CA ASP A 472 -18.81 36.23 -0.81
C ASP A 472 -20.27 35.80 -1.00
N ARG A 473 -20.64 35.34 -2.20
CA ARG A 473 -21.94 34.70 -2.45
C ARG A 473 -21.81 33.19 -2.29
N PRO A 474 -22.68 32.55 -1.48
CA PRO A 474 -22.62 31.11 -1.30
C PRO A 474 -22.88 30.37 -2.62
N PHE A 475 -22.15 29.28 -2.80
CA PHE A 475 -22.51 28.20 -3.71
C PHE A 475 -23.24 27.11 -2.91
N ASP A 476 -23.70 26.08 -3.60
CA ASP A 476 -24.20 24.87 -2.93
C ASP A 476 -23.07 24.20 -2.15
N ASP A 477 -23.41 23.41 -1.13
CA ASP A 477 -22.45 22.81 -0.20
C ASP A 477 -21.36 22.00 -0.92
N SER A 478 -21.73 21.18 -1.92
CA SER A 478 -20.78 20.35 -2.69
C SER A 478 -19.74 21.16 -3.48
N VAL A 479 -20.14 22.32 -4.02
CA VAL A 479 -19.26 23.24 -4.76
C VAL A 479 -18.32 23.95 -3.79
N THR A 480 -18.86 24.36 -2.64
CA THR A 480 -18.09 24.99 -1.57
C THR A 480 -17.03 24.05 -1.03
N GLU A 481 -17.39 22.81 -0.70
CA GLU A 481 -16.44 21.79 -0.23
C GLU A 481 -15.31 21.54 -1.23
N THR A 482 -15.62 21.45 -2.53
CA THR A 482 -14.59 21.22 -3.56
C THR A 482 -13.59 22.39 -3.61
N LEU A 483 -14.06 23.64 -3.52
CA LEU A 483 -13.18 24.82 -3.49
C LEU A 483 -12.35 24.88 -2.21
N GLU A 484 -12.95 24.58 -1.06
CA GLU A 484 -12.27 24.56 0.25
C GLU A 484 -11.13 23.53 0.29
N VAL A 485 -11.22 22.43 -0.46
CA VAL A 485 -10.11 21.47 -0.58
C VAL A 485 -8.88 22.12 -1.23
N PHE A 486 -9.03 22.88 -2.31
CA PHE A 486 -7.89 23.56 -2.93
C PHE A 486 -7.32 24.67 -2.03
N ASP A 487 -8.17 25.39 -1.30
CA ASP A 487 -7.72 26.37 -0.29
C ASP A 487 -6.98 25.67 0.88
N CYS A 488 -7.44 24.49 1.28
CA CYS A 488 -6.81 23.65 2.28
C CYS A 488 -5.41 23.23 1.83
N ILE A 489 -5.25 22.79 0.57
CA ILE A 489 -3.94 22.43 0.01
C ILE A 489 -2.97 23.61 0.14
N ARG A 490 -3.38 24.82 -0.25
CA ARG A 490 -2.53 26.01 -0.07
C ARG A 490 -2.16 26.22 1.40
N THR A 491 -3.15 26.14 2.29
CA THR A 491 -2.94 26.33 3.74
C THR A 491 -1.95 25.31 4.29
N VAL A 492 -2.01 24.06 3.85
CA VAL A 492 -1.05 23.02 4.20
C VAL A 492 0.33 23.36 3.66
N GLN A 493 0.46 23.77 2.40
CA GLN A 493 1.77 24.14 1.82
C GLN A 493 2.41 25.35 2.52
N ASP A 494 1.61 26.36 2.88
CA ASP A 494 2.05 27.56 3.60
C ASP A 494 2.43 27.27 5.06
N THR A 495 1.93 26.17 5.63
CA THR A 495 2.17 25.80 7.03
C THR A 495 3.24 24.73 7.17
N TYR A 496 3.17 23.64 6.41
CA TYR A 496 4.02 22.45 6.56
C TYR A 496 5.08 22.33 5.45
N GLY A 497 5.07 23.28 4.50
CA GLY A 497 5.91 23.24 3.30
C GLY A 497 5.21 22.50 2.16
N GLN A 498 5.66 22.77 0.92
CA GLN A 498 5.04 22.25 -0.29
C GLN A 498 4.97 20.71 -0.32
N GLU A 499 6.02 20.04 0.17
CA GLU A 499 6.12 18.57 0.15
C GLU A 499 5.09 17.86 1.03
N ALA A 500 4.47 18.58 1.98
CA ALA A 500 3.49 17.98 2.87
C ALA A 500 2.21 17.55 2.15
N LEU A 501 1.85 18.25 1.07
CA LEU A 501 0.67 17.96 0.24
C LEU A 501 0.87 18.61 -1.13
N HIS A 502 1.31 17.83 -2.12
CA HIS A 502 1.55 18.29 -3.49
C HIS A 502 1.00 17.36 -4.58
N THR A 503 0.31 16.28 -4.23
CA THR A 503 -0.27 15.35 -5.21
C THR A 503 -1.80 15.47 -5.19
N TYR A 504 -2.41 15.64 -6.36
CA TYR A 504 -3.86 15.61 -6.53
C TYR A 504 -4.25 14.50 -7.51
N VAL A 505 -4.87 13.44 -7.00
CA VAL A 505 -5.32 12.28 -7.77
C VAL A 505 -6.78 12.46 -8.21
N ILE A 506 -7.03 12.22 -9.50
CA ILE A 506 -8.36 12.33 -10.13
C ILE A 506 -8.93 10.93 -10.35
N SER A 507 -9.83 10.50 -9.46
CA SER A 507 -10.54 9.22 -9.61
C SER A 507 -11.53 9.28 -10.77
N MET A 508 -11.71 8.14 -11.46
CA MET A 508 -12.53 8.02 -12.66
C MET A 508 -12.21 9.07 -13.74
N ALA A 509 -10.92 9.33 -13.97
CA ALA A 509 -10.48 10.15 -15.09
C ALA A 509 -10.70 9.38 -16.40
N GLN A 510 -11.46 9.96 -17.34
CA GLN A 510 -11.86 9.32 -18.60
C GLN A 510 -11.37 10.06 -19.83
N ASN A 511 -11.06 11.35 -19.70
CA ASN A 511 -10.70 12.19 -20.83
C ASN A 511 -9.81 13.38 -20.41
N VAL A 512 -9.25 14.09 -21.38
CA VAL A 512 -8.32 15.22 -21.17
C VAL A 512 -8.97 16.37 -20.41
N ASP A 513 -10.27 16.60 -20.58
CA ASP A 513 -10.99 17.65 -19.87
C ASP A 513 -11.05 17.44 -18.36
N ASP A 514 -11.03 16.19 -17.87
CA ASP A 514 -10.99 15.89 -16.42
C ASP A 514 -9.71 16.44 -15.78
N ILE A 515 -8.57 16.34 -16.48
CA ILE A 515 -7.28 16.83 -15.99
C ILE A 515 -7.23 18.36 -16.04
N LEU A 516 -7.69 18.95 -17.15
CA LEU A 516 -7.73 20.40 -17.30
C LEU A 516 -8.68 21.05 -16.29
N ALA A 517 -9.76 20.35 -15.92
CA ALA A 517 -10.71 20.79 -14.90
C ALA A 517 -10.00 21.04 -13.56
N VAL A 518 -9.20 20.08 -13.10
CA VAL A 518 -8.42 20.23 -11.87
C VAL A 518 -7.36 21.32 -12.00
N ALA A 519 -6.69 21.45 -13.15
CA ALA A 519 -5.73 22.53 -13.37
C ALA A 519 -6.37 23.92 -13.26
N VAL A 520 -7.58 24.11 -13.80
CA VAL A 520 -8.33 25.37 -13.68
C VAL A 520 -8.75 25.64 -12.24
N LEU A 521 -9.22 24.63 -11.50
CA LEU A 521 -9.60 24.79 -10.08
C LEU A 521 -8.38 25.10 -9.21
N ALA A 522 -7.27 24.41 -9.42
CA ALA A 522 -6.01 24.67 -8.75
C ALA A 522 -5.53 26.12 -9.01
N ARG A 523 -5.77 26.65 -10.22
CA ARG A 523 -5.44 28.04 -10.56
C ARG A 523 -6.28 29.03 -9.78
N GLU A 524 -7.56 28.78 -9.59
CA GLU A 524 -8.44 29.64 -8.79
C GLU A 524 -8.05 29.66 -7.31
N ALA A 525 -7.37 28.62 -6.84
CA ALA A 525 -6.73 28.60 -5.53
C ALA A 525 -5.28 29.06 -5.56
N GLY A 526 -4.75 29.54 -6.70
CA GLY A 526 -3.37 30.04 -6.90
C GLY A 526 -2.26 28.98 -6.87
N LEU A 527 -2.60 27.68 -6.91
CA LEU A 527 -1.64 26.57 -6.79
C LEU A 527 -0.91 26.32 -8.11
N VAL A 528 -1.54 26.73 -9.20
CA VAL A 528 -0.93 26.81 -10.53
C VAL A 528 -1.14 28.20 -11.12
N GLU A 529 -0.17 28.68 -11.88
CA GLU A 529 -0.25 29.96 -12.56
C GLU A 529 0.57 29.93 -13.86
N LEU A 530 0.00 30.44 -14.95
CA LEU A 530 0.74 30.70 -16.19
C LEU A 530 1.10 32.19 -16.26
N THR A 531 2.39 32.48 -16.07
CA THR A 531 2.93 33.84 -16.06
C THR A 531 3.59 34.19 -17.40
N ALA A 532 3.98 35.46 -17.58
CA ALA A 532 4.76 35.87 -18.75
C ALA A 532 6.17 35.26 -18.77
N ASP A 533 6.71 34.91 -17.59
CA ASP A 533 8.07 34.41 -17.40
C ASP A 533 8.14 32.86 -17.34
N GLY A 534 7.00 32.18 -17.45
CA GLY A 534 6.88 30.72 -17.37
C GLY A 534 5.65 30.27 -16.57
N ALA A 535 5.58 28.98 -16.27
CA ALA A 535 4.54 28.41 -15.41
C ALA A 535 5.05 28.21 -13.98
N VAL A 536 4.15 28.33 -13.01
CA VAL A 536 4.37 27.92 -11.62
C VAL A 536 3.34 26.85 -11.31
N SER A 537 3.78 25.74 -10.72
CA SER A 537 2.88 24.70 -10.20
C SER A 537 3.44 24.14 -8.89
N SER A 538 2.62 24.18 -7.85
CA SER A 538 2.90 23.50 -6.58
C SER A 538 2.21 22.14 -6.46
N LEU A 539 1.53 21.68 -7.52
CA LEU A 539 0.79 20.42 -7.56
C LEU A 539 1.22 19.52 -8.74
N ASP A 540 1.35 18.22 -8.44
CA ASP A 540 1.33 17.13 -9.40
C ASP A 540 -0.14 16.71 -9.60
N ILE A 541 -0.65 16.88 -10.83
CA ILE A 541 -2.02 16.51 -11.19
C ILE A 541 -1.97 15.11 -11.80
N VAL A 542 -2.60 14.15 -11.12
CA VAL A 542 -2.42 12.72 -11.38
C VAL A 542 -3.75 12.09 -11.81
N PRO A 543 -3.95 11.79 -13.10
CA PRO A 543 -5.11 11.02 -13.52
C PRO A 543 -4.98 9.57 -13.05
N LEU A 544 -6.09 9.02 -12.54
CA LEU A 544 -6.21 7.61 -12.18
C LEU A 544 -7.10 6.89 -13.20
N PHE A 545 -6.49 5.98 -13.96
CA PHE A 545 -7.20 5.13 -14.92
C PHE A 545 -7.65 3.82 -14.24
N GLU A 546 -8.96 3.69 -14.05
CA GLU A 546 -9.58 2.60 -13.26
C GLU A 546 -10.30 1.56 -14.11
N THR A 547 -10.64 1.83 -15.37
CA THR A 547 -11.36 0.87 -16.22
C THR A 547 -10.50 0.39 -17.39
N ALA A 548 -10.83 -0.80 -17.90
CA ALA A 548 -10.16 -1.37 -19.06
C ALA A 548 -10.25 -0.47 -20.31
N THR A 549 -11.30 0.36 -20.42
CA THR A 549 -11.47 1.29 -21.54
C THR A 549 -10.37 2.35 -21.53
N GLU A 550 -10.20 3.10 -20.44
CA GLU A 550 -9.19 4.14 -20.34
C GLU A 550 -7.77 3.56 -20.35
N LEU A 551 -7.55 2.37 -19.77
CA LEU A 551 -6.25 1.69 -19.85
C LEU A 551 -5.85 1.39 -21.30
N LYS A 552 -6.79 0.92 -22.14
CA LYS A 552 -6.55 0.61 -23.56
C LYS A 552 -6.17 1.84 -24.38
N ILE A 553 -6.70 3.02 -24.05
CA ILE A 553 -6.42 4.29 -24.76
C ILE A 553 -5.51 5.25 -23.97
N SER A 554 -4.81 4.75 -22.96
CA SER A 554 -4.01 5.56 -22.03
C SER A 554 -2.92 6.40 -22.73
N GLY A 555 -2.33 5.88 -23.81
CA GLY A 555 -1.39 6.62 -24.64
C GLY A 555 -2.02 7.84 -25.32
N ASP A 556 -3.23 7.69 -25.88
CA ASP A 556 -3.96 8.78 -26.55
C ASP A 556 -4.35 9.88 -25.56
N LEU A 557 -4.76 9.49 -24.34
CA LEU A 557 -5.10 10.43 -23.27
C LEU A 557 -3.87 11.24 -22.82
N LEU A 558 -2.74 10.58 -22.57
CA LEU A 558 -1.50 11.26 -22.21
C LEU A 558 -0.99 12.17 -23.34
N ASP A 559 -1.05 11.73 -24.59
CA ASP A 559 -0.67 12.53 -25.75
C ASP A 559 -1.56 13.78 -25.86
N GLY A 560 -2.87 13.61 -25.65
CA GLY A 560 -3.85 14.69 -25.64
C GLY A 560 -3.56 15.73 -24.55
N MET A 561 -3.21 15.29 -23.34
CA MET A 561 -2.81 16.16 -22.22
C MET A 561 -1.53 16.94 -22.53
N LEU A 562 -0.46 16.25 -22.92
CA LEU A 562 0.86 16.87 -23.14
C LEU A 562 0.93 17.72 -24.42
N SER A 563 -0.01 17.53 -25.35
CA SER A 563 -0.14 18.38 -26.53
C SER A 563 -0.80 19.74 -26.24
N ASP A 564 -1.45 19.90 -25.08
CA ASP A 564 -1.95 21.20 -24.64
C ASP A 564 -0.80 22.08 -24.13
N PRO A 565 -0.52 23.25 -24.73
CA PRO A 565 0.63 24.07 -24.35
C PRO A 565 0.56 24.58 -22.91
N SER A 566 -0.65 24.86 -22.41
CA SER A 566 -0.89 25.35 -21.06
C SER A 566 -0.55 24.27 -20.05
N TYR A 567 -1.05 23.05 -20.26
CA TYR A 567 -0.76 21.91 -19.39
C TYR A 567 0.71 21.48 -19.47
N ARG A 568 1.30 21.43 -20.67
CA ARG A 568 2.72 21.10 -20.86
C ARG A 568 3.65 22.04 -20.08
N ALA A 569 3.29 23.32 -20.00
CA ALA A 569 4.04 24.30 -19.21
C ALA A 569 3.97 24.01 -17.70
N LEU A 570 2.81 23.56 -17.20
CA LEU A 570 2.69 23.11 -15.80
C LEU A 570 3.58 21.89 -15.51
N VAL A 571 3.61 20.91 -16.41
CA VAL A 571 4.50 19.74 -16.30
C VAL A 571 5.97 20.15 -16.31
N ALA A 572 6.36 21.13 -17.14
CA ALA A 572 7.72 21.69 -17.13
C ALA A 572 8.05 22.37 -15.79
N ALA A 573 7.11 23.10 -15.19
CA ALA A 573 7.28 23.72 -13.88
C ALA A 573 7.46 22.68 -12.75
N ARG A 574 7.03 21.44 -12.97
CA ARG A 574 7.24 20.27 -12.09
C ARG A 574 8.45 19.42 -12.50
N GLY A 575 9.36 19.96 -13.32
CA GLY A 575 10.62 19.29 -13.68
C GLY A 575 10.48 18.23 -14.77
N ASP A 576 9.50 18.40 -15.66
CA ASP A 576 9.21 17.48 -16.77
C ASP A 576 8.91 16.05 -16.27
N VAL A 577 8.19 15.94 -15.15
CA VAL A 577 7.69 14.68 -14.61
C VAL A 577 6.16 14.69 -14.67
N GLN A 578 5.58 13.69 -15.31
CA GLN A 578 4.14 13.43 -15.26
C GLN A 578 3.91 12.15 -14.46
N GLU A 579 3.18 12.27 -13.36
CA GLU A 579 2.70 11.10 -12.62
C GLU A 579 1.37 10.60 -13.21
N MET A 580 1.24 9.28 -13.36
CA MET A 580 0.02 8.60 -13.81
C MET A 580 -0.31 7.46 -12.86
N MET A 581 -1.55 7.40 -12.38
CA MET A 581 -1.99 6.35 -11.46
C MET A 581 -2.77 5.26 -12.20
N LEU A 582 -2.47 3.99 -11.89
CA LEU A 582 -3.13 2.82 -12.48
C LEU A 582 -3.95 2.05 -11.44
N GLY A 583 -5.24 1.89 -11.70
CA GLY A 583 -6.20 1.22 -10.82
C GLY A 583 -6.33 -0.28 -11.11
N TYR A 584 -5.77 -1.13 -10.25
CA TYR A 584 -5.81 -2.59 -10.42
C TYR A 584 -7.13 -3.20 -9.94
N SER A 585 -7.55 -2.90 -8.71
CA SER A 585 -8.74 -3.53 -8.12
C SER A 585 -10.04 -3.17 -8.84
N ASP A 586 -10.19 -1.90 -9.24
CA ASP A 586 -11.38 -1.43 -9.95
C ASP A 586 -11.44 -1.97 -11.40
N SER A 587 -10.30 -2.05 -12.10
CA SER A 587 -10.26 -2.66 -13.44
C SER A 587 -10.48 -4.17 -13.37
N ASN A 588 -9.97 -4.85 -12.34
CA ASN A 588 -10.27 -6.27 -12.09
C ASN A 588 -11.77 -6.48 -11.83
N LYS A 589 -12.39 -5.64 -10.98
CA LYS A 589 -13.84 -5.70 -10.75
C LYS A 589 -14.62 -5.55 -12.06
N GLY A 590 -14.18 -4.66 -12.95
CA GLY A 590 -14.86 -4.36 -14.21
C GLY A 590 -14.66 -5.38 -15.33
N ALA A 591 -13.45 -5.96 -15.47
CA ALA A 591 -13.07 -6.76 -16.64
C ALA A 591 -12.49 -8.15 -16.31
N GLY A 592 -12.38 -8.50 -15.03
CA GLY A 592 -11.73 -9.71 -14.55
C GLY A 592 -10.20 -9.57 -14.44
N LEU A 593 -9.57 -10.49 -13.70
CA LEU A 593 -8.16 -10.40 -13.32
C LEU A 593 -7.24 -10.38 -14.55
N THR A 594 -7.41 -11.35 -15.43
CA THR A 594 -6.56 -11.57 -16.61
C THR A 594 -6.52 -10.33 -17.50
N THR A 595 -7.69 -9.84 -17.88
CA THR A 595 -7.85 -8.67 -18.76
C THR A 595 -7.38 -7.39 -18.11
N SER A 596 -7.63 -7.21 -16.81
CA SER A 596 -7.12 -6.08 -16.04
C SER A 596 -5.59 -6.05 -16.05
N GLN A 597 -4.92 -7.16 -15.69
CA GLN A 597 -3.46 -7.22 -15.66
C GLN A 597 -2.85 -7.01 -17.05
N TRP A 598 -3.47 -7.59 -18.09
CA TRP A 598 -3.02 -7.40 -19.46
C TRP A 598 -3.18 -5.94 -19.94
N SER A 599 -4.34 -5.33 -19.70
CA SER A 599 -4.61 -3.94 -20.06
C SER A 599 -3.65 -2.98 -19.34
N ILE A 600 -3.32 -3.24 -18.08
CA ILE A 600 -2.34 -2.45 -17.32
C ILE A 600 -0.94 -2.61 -17.92
N HIS A 601 -0.52 -3.83 -18.24
CA HIS A 601 0.77 -4.10 -18.87
C HIS A 601 0.89 -3.37 -20.23
N GLN A 602 -0.19 -3.36 -21.03
CA GLN A 602 -0.25 -2.59 -22.28
C GLN A 602 -0.22 -1.08 -22.03
N ALA A 603 -1.01 -0.57 -21.07
CA ALA A 603 -1.07 0.84 -20.73
C ALA A 603 0.30 1.40 -20.33
N GLN A 604 1.05 0.67 -19.50
CA GLN A 604 2.40 1.04 -19.08
C GLN A 604 3.35 1.23 -20.27
N ARG A 605 3.29 0.34 -21.27
CA ARG A 605 4.09 0.46 -22.52
C ARG A 605 3.69 1.70 -23.32
N GLN A 606 2.38 1.94 -23.49
CA GLN A 606 1.87 3.11 -24.21
C GLN A 606 2.28 4.42 -23.53
N LEU A 607 2.09 4.53 -22.21
CA LEU A 607 2.42 5.71 -21.43
C LEU A 607 3.92 6.02 -21.49
N ARG A 608 4.78 5.00 -21.37
CA ARG A 608 6.24 5.13 -21.52
C ARG A 608 6.60 5.73 -22.88
N ASP A 609 6.07 5.15 -23.96
CA ASP A 609 6.41 5.55 -25.33
C ASP A 609 5.93 6.98 -25.64
N VAL A 610 4.74 7.36 -25.15
CA VAL A 610 4.19 8.70 -25.31
C VAL A 610 4.92 9.72 -24.44
N ALA A 611 5.26 9.39 -23.19
CA ALA A 611 6.05 10.28 -22.32
C ALA A 611 7.41 10.60 -22.98
N ALA A 612 8.09 9.57 -23.50
CA ALA A 612 9.35 9.72 -24.23
C ALA A 612 9.19 10.61 -25.48
N LYS A 613 8.10 10.45 -26.26
CA LYS A 613 7.78 11.32 -27.41
C LYS A 613 7.70 12.80 -27.04
N HIS A 614 7.24 13.13 -25.85
CA HIS A 614 7.10 14.52 -25.35
C HIS A 614 8.30 15.02 -24.53
N GLY A 615 9.34 14.19 -24.36
CA GLY A 615 10.49 14.50 -23.51
C GLY A 615 10.12 14.66 -22.03
N VAL A 616 9.08 13.96 -21.59
CA VAL A 616 8.59 13.95 -20.22
C VAL A 616 8.96 12.61 -19.58
N ARG A 617 9.37 12.65 -18.31
CA ARG A 617 9.59 11.46 -17.50
C ARG A 617 8.28 10.99 -16.89
N LEU A 618 8.05 9.69 -16.94
CA LEU A 618 6.84 9.09 -16.39
C LEU A 618 7.12 8.61 -14.96
N ARG A 619 6.30 9.03 -14.00
CA ARG A 619 6.22 8.40 -12.68
C ARG A 619 4.94 7.57 -12.63
N LEU A 620 5.05 6.26 -12.51
CA LEU A 620 3.86 5.43 -12.32
C LEU A 620 3.53 5.31 -10.84
N PHE A 621 2.27 5.61 -10.53
CA PHE A 621 1.68 5.36 -9.23
C PHE A 621 0.80 4.10 -9.28
N HIS A 622 1.28 3.03 -8.65
CA HIS A 622 0.56 1.75 -8.60
C HIS A 622 -0.50 1.75 -7.49
N GLY A 623 -1.76 1.67 -7.90
CA GLY A 623 -2.92 1.65 -7.01
C GLY A 623 -3.10 0.34 -6.24
N ARG A 624 -4.14 0.32 -5.38
CA ARG A 624 -4.50 -0.86 -4.58
C ARG A 624 -4.77 -2.08 -5.46
N GLY A 625 -4.16 -3.18 -5.07
CA GLY A 625 -4.47 -4.49 -5.60
C GLY A 625 -3.64 -4.98 -6.77
N GLY A 626 -2.58 -4.26 -7.14
CA GLY A 626 -1.55 -4.83 -8.01
C GLY A 626 -0.77 -5.94 -7.30
N SER A 627 -0.15 -6.83 -8.07
CA SER A 627 0.80 -7.84 -7.55
C SER A 627 1.93 -7.18 -6.74
N VAL A 628 2.28 -5.93 -7.06
CA VAL A 628 3.26 -5.10 -6.35
C VAL A 628 2.82 -4.76 -4.91
N GLY A 629 1.54 -4.45 -4.69
CA GLY A 629 1.01 -4.01 -3.39
C GLY A 629 0.48 -5.14 -2.50
N ARG A 630 0.09 -6.29 -3.08
CA ARG A 630 -0.72 -7.33 -2.41
C ARG A 630 0.03 -8.31 -1.51
N GLY A 631 1.36 -8.29 -1.49
CA GLY A 631 2.17 -9.26 -0.72
C GLY A 631 1.88 -10.74 -1.04
N GLY A 632 1.14 -11.02 -2.13
CA GLY A 632 0.76 -12.36 -2.60
C GLY A 632 1.87 -13.05 -3.38
N GLY A 633 2.77 -12.24 -3.92
CA GLY A 633 4.14 -12.59 -4.27
C GLY A 633 5.07 -11.52 -3.71
N PRO A 634 6.40 -11.73 -3.78
CA PRO A 634 7.38 -10.73 -3.36
C PRO A 634 7.20 -9.43 -4.18
N ALA A 635 7.12 -8.29 -3.51
CA ALA A 635 6.96 -6.98 -4.18
C ALA A 635 8.06 -6.74 -5.24
N GLY A 636 9.27 -7.25 -4.98
CA GLY A 636 10.38 -7.21 -5.93
C GLY A 636 10.12 -7.98 -7.23
N GLU A 637 9.47 -9.14 -7.19
CA GLU A 637 9.12 -9.90 -8.40
C GLU A 637 8.10 -9.16 -9.25
N ALA A 638 7.13 -8.52 -8.61
CA ALA A 638 6.11 -7.74 -9.32
C ALA A 638 6.68 -6.48 -9.98
N ILE A 639 7.68 -5.84 -9.35
CA ILE A 639 8.44 -4.73 -9.95
C ILE A 639 9.26 -5.25 -11.15
N ALA A 640 9.95 -6.37 -10.99
CA ALA A 640 10.74 -7.00 -12.06
C ALA A 640 9.89 -7.50 -13.23
N ALA A 641 8.59 -7.78 -13.00
CA ALA A 641 7.64 -8.21 -14.02
C ALA A 641 7.01 -7.06 -14.82
N GLN A 642 7.31 -5.80 -14.49
CA GLN A 642 6.83 -4.66 -15.28
C GLN A 642 7.49 -4.62 -16.67
N PRO A 643 6.85 -3.99 -17.67
CA PRO A 643 7.46 -3.83 -18.98
C PRO A 643 8.80 -3.08 -18.90
N HIS A 644 9.72 -3.45 -19.78
CA HIS A 644 11.02 -2.79 -19.90
C HIS A 644 10.95 -1.27 -20.08
N GLY A 645 11.86 -0.54 -19.44
CA GLY A 645 11.96 0.91 -19.53
C GLY A 645 10.78 1.70 -18.95
N VAL A 646 9.85 1.04 -18.23
CA VAL A 646 8.75 1.72 -17.54
C VAL A 646 9.19 2.28 -16.19
N VAL A 647 10.01 1.53 -15.45
CA VAL A 647 10.61 1.98 -14.20
C VAL A 647 11.92 2.72 -14.52
N ASP A 648 11.97 4.01 -14.22
CA ASP A 648 13.15 4.87 -14.43
C ASP A 648 13.46 5.69 -13.17
N ALA A 649 14.17 5.05 -12.23
CA ALA A 649 14.61 5.55 -10.93
C ALA A 649 13.49 5.94 -9.95
N VAL A 650 12.27 6.21 -10.41
CA VAL A 650 11.17 6.69 -9.59
C VAL A 650 10.00 5.71 -9.61
N MET A 651 9.47 5.39 -8.43
CA MET A 651 8.31 4.52 -8.29
C MET A 651 7.46 4.93 -7.10
N LYS A 652 6.14 5.08 -7.31
CA LYS A 652 5.16 5.31 -6.25
C LYS A 652 4.23 4.11 -6.14
N VAL A 653 4.04 3.57 -4.95
CA VAL A 653 3.28 2.32 -4.74
C VAL A 653 2.35 2.42 -3.54
N THR A 654 1.10 2.01 -3.70
CA THR A 654 0.14 1.97 -2.60
C THR A 654 0.41 0.80 -1.66
N GLU A 655 0.75 1.09 -0.41
CA GLU A 655 0.77 0.11 0.67
C GLU A 655 -0.63 -0.08 1.25
N GLN A 656 -1.21 -1.24 0.94
CA GLN A 656 -2.58 -1.55 1.33
C GLN A 656 -2.66 -1.78 2.84
N GLY A 657 -3.68 -1.21 3.48
CA GLY A 657 -3.78 -1.32 4.92
C GLY A 657 -3.80 -2.75 5.45
N GLU A 658 -4.42 -3.69 4.72
CA GLU A 658 -4.47 -5.12 5.06
C GLU A 658 -3.12 -5.86 5.11
N VAL A 659 -2.07 -5.30 4.50
CA VAL A 659 -0.72 -5.87 4.55
C VAL A 659 0.24 -5.04 5.41
N ILE A 660 -0.15 -3.84 5.87
CA ILE A 660 0.73 -2.96 6.65
C ILE A 660 1.25 -3.70 7.89
N SER A 661 0.38 -4.39 8.62
CA SER A 661 0.79 -5.10 9.83
C SER A 661 1.74 -6.26 9.52
N ASP A 662 1.58 -6.95 8.40
CA ASP A 662 2.44 -8.06 7.99
C ASP A 662 3.83 -7.62 7.52
N LYS A 663 3.89 -6.48 6.81
CA LYS A 663 5.14 -5.93 6.27
C LYS A 663 5.90 -5.06 7.27
N TYR A 664 5.20 -4.27 8.09
CA TYR A 664 5.82 -3.17 8.84
C TYR A 664 5.69 -3.24 10.36
N SER A 665 5.06 -4.28 10.94
CA SER A 665 4.95 -4.38 12.41
C SER A 665 6.26 -4.70 13.12
N LEU A 666 7.16 -5.42 12.46
CA LEU A 666 8.46 -5.83 13.01
C LEU A 666 9.58 -5.13 12.22
N PRO A 667 10.58 -4.51 12.89
CA PRO A 667 11.62 -3.73 12.21
C PRO A 667 12.39 -4.48 11.11
N ALA A 668 12.75 -5.75 11.32
CA ALA A 668 13.51 -6.50 10.31
C ALA A 668 12.69 -6.84 9.06
N LEU A 669 11.38 -7.10 9.22
CA LEU A 669 10.48 -7.29 8.07
C LEU A 669 10.26 -5.97 7.32
N ALA A 670 10.11 -4.87 8.06
CA ALA A 670 9.96 -3.55 7.48
C ALA A 670 11.18 -3.17 6.65
N ARG A 671 12.38 -3.45 7.18
CA ARG A 671 13.67 -3.26 6.52
C ARG A 671 13.77 -4.10 5.25
N ASP A 672 13.58 -5.42 5.36
CA ASP A 672 13.67 -6.36 4.24
C ASP A 672 12.70 -5.97 3.10
N ASN A 673 11.46 -5.57 3.43
CA ASN A 673 10.49 -5.12 2.44
C ASN A 673 10.92 -3.82 1.72
N LEU A 674 11.40 -2.81 2.46
CA LEU A 674 11.89 -1.55 1.86
C LEU A 674 13.15 -1.77 1.01
N GLU A 675 14.11 -2.56 1.50
CA GLU A 675 15.31 -2.92 0.74
C GLU A 675 14.98 -3.69 -0.54
N THR A 676 14.03 -4.63 -0.47
CA THR A 676 13.60 -5.42 -1.63
C THR A 676 12.96 -4.54 -2.70
N MET A 677 12.05 -3.64 -2.31
CA MET A 677 11.43 -2.71 -3.26
C MET A 677 12.46 -1.76 -3.86
N LEU A 678 13.34 -1.17 -3.04
CA LEU A 678 14.36 -0.24 -3.51
C LEU A 678 15.35 -0.93 -4.46
N SER A 679 15.73 -2.18 -4.13
CA SER A 679 16.60 -3.00 -4.98
C SER A 679 15.94 -3.32 -6.31
N ALA A 680 14.66 -3.67 -6.32
CA ALA A 680 13.94 -3.98 -7.54
C ALA A 680 13.75 -2.74 -8.43
N VAL A 681 13.53 -1.56 -7.85
CA VAL A 681 13.48 -0.29 -8.61
C VAL A 681 14.82 -0.01 -9.29
N LEU A 682 15.93 -0.13 -8.56
CA LEU A 682 17.27 0.06 -9.10
C LEU A 682 17.64 -0.99 -10.18
N ASP A 683 17.37 -2.26 -9.93
CA ASP A 683 17.59 -3.35 -10.90
C ASP A 683 16.79 -3.09 -12.18
N ALA A 684 15.50 -2.74 -12.07
CA ALA A 684 14.67 -2.43 -13.23
C ALA A 684 15.17 -1.19 -13.99
N THR A 685 15.59 -0.15 -13.26
CA THR A 685 16.11 1.10 -13.84
C THR A 685 17.38 0.89 -14.64
N LEU A 686 18.26 -0.03 -14.24
CA LEU A 686 19.57 -0.20 -14.85
C LEU A 686 19.64 -1.39 -15.81
N LEU A 687 18.97 -2.50 -15.47
CA LEU A 687 19.14 -3.79 -16.14
C LEU A 687 17.88 -4.23 -16.90
N HIS A 688 16.78 -3.48 -16.83
CA HIS A 688 15.50 -3.78 -17.49
C HIS A 688 15.01 -2.65 -18.40
N GLN A 689 15.93 -1.89 -19.02
CA GLN A 689 15.58 -0.79 -19.94
C GLN A 689 15.23 -1.26 -21.37
N THR A 690 15.65 -2.46 -21.76
CA THR A 690 15.34 -3.06 -23.06
C THR A 690 14.73 -4.44 -22.91
N SER A 691 13.93 -4.86 -23.90
CA SER A 691 13.35 -6.20 -23.91
C SER A 691 14.45 -7.27 -23.95
N ARG A 692 14.41 -8.19 -23.00
CA ARG A 692 15.26 -9.41 -22.99
C ARG A 692 14.78 -10.46 -24.01
N VAL A 693 13.60 -10.24 -24.59
CA VAL A 693 12.93 -11.12 -25.54
C VAL A 693 12.96 -10.47 -26.93
N GLU A 694 13.24 -11.26 -27.97
CA GLU A 694 13.22 -10.77 -29.35
C GLU A 694 11.83 -10.23 -29.72
N ALA A 695 11.80 -9.14 -30.49
CA ALA A 695 10.56 -8.44 -30.84
C ALA A 695 9.53 -9.34 -31.56
N ALA A 696 9.98 -10.29 -32.39
CA ALA A 696 9.10 -11.24 -33.06
C ALA A 696 8.44 -12.23 -32.09
N THR A 697 9.18 -12.68 -31.08
CA THR A 697 8.68 -13.56 -30.02
C THR A 697 7.71 -12.80 -29.12
N LEU A 698 8.08 -11.59 -28.69
CA LEU A 698 7.19 -10.74 -27.88
C LEU A 698 5.88 -10.45 -28.61
N LYS A 699 5.92 -10.18 -29.92
CA LYS A 699 4.71 -9.99 -30.72
C LYS A 699 3.80 -11.23 -30.71
N ARG A 700 4.36 -12.43 -30.86
CA ARG A 700 3.59 -13.68 -30.76
C ARG A 700 2.96 -13.88 -29.38
N TRP A 701 3.70 -13.52 -28.32
CA TRP A 701 3.21 -13.59 -26.95
C TRP A 701 2.09 -12.57 -26.70
N ASP A 702 2.24 -11.34 -27.22
CA ASP A 702 1.19 -10.31 -27.20
C ASP A 702 -0.08 -10.83 -27.93
N GLU A 703 0.06 -11.41 -29.13
CA GLU A 703 -1.06 -12.00 -29.89
C GLU A 703 -1.77 -13.13 -29.13
N ALA A 704 -1.02 -14.00 -28.45
CA ALA A 704 -1.60 -15.05 -27.60
C ALA A 704 -2.29 -14.47 -26.37
N MET A 705 -1.71 -13.45 -25.72
CA MET A 705 -2.31 -12.76 -24.58
C MET A 705 -3.58 -12.00 -24.95
N ASP A 706 -3.66 -11.41 -26.14
CA ASP A 706 -4.89 -10.77 -26.62
C ASP A 706 -6.03 -11.80 -26.71
N VAL A 707 -5.76 -13.00 -27.26
CA VAL A 707 -6.76 -14.09 -27.30
C VAL A 707 -7.15 -14.55 -25.90
N ILE A 708 -6.18 -14.72 -24.99
CA ILE A 708 -6.44 -15.11 -23.60
C ILE A 708 -7.31 -14.04 -22.92
N SER A 709 -6.96 -12.77 -23.09
CA SER A 709 -7.63 -11.62 -22.47
C SER A 709 -9.06 -11.46 -22.99
N ASP A 710 -9.27 -11.51 -24.31
CA ASP A 710 -10.59 -11.33 -24.90
C ASP A 710 -11.57 -12.43 -24.44
N ALA A 711 -11.13 -13.70 -24.47
CA ALA A 711 -11.95 -14.82 -24.02
C ALA A 711 -12.16 -14.82 -22.49
N ALA A 712 -11.16 -14.39 -21.71
CA ALA A 712 -11.31 -14.24 -20.27
C ALA A 712 -12.30 -13.12 -19.91
N GLN A 713 -12.24 -11.99 -20.63
CA GLN A 713 -13.18 -10.88 -20.46
C GLN A 713 -14.60 -11.32 -20.82
N GLU A 714 -14.78 -12.02 -21.95
CA GLU A 714 -16.10 -12.51 -22.37
C GLU A 714 -16.72 -13.44 -21.31
N ALA A 715 -15.94 -14.38 -20.77
CA ALA A 715 -16.40 -15.27 -19.71
C ALA A 715 -16.78 -14.48 -18.43
N TYR A 716 -15.96 -13.51 -18.04
CA TYR A 716 -16.24 -12.67 -16.87
C TYR A 716 -17.46 -11.77 -17.06
N ASP A 717 -17.62 -11.16 -18.23
CA ASP A 717 -18.77 -10.32 -18.58
C ASP A 717 -20.07 -11.14 -18.55
N GLN A 718 -20.05 -12.40 -18.98
CA GLN A 718 -21.20 -13.32 -18.87
C GLN A 718 -21.61 -13.55 -17.41
N LEU A 719 -20.66 -13.67 -16.48
CA LEU A 719 -20.96 -13.78 -15.06
C LEU A 719 -21.52 -12.47 -14.51
N ILE A 720 -20.82 -11.35 -14.73
CA ILE A 720 -21.16 -10.05 -14.15
C ILE A 720 -22.49 -9.49 -14.66
N SER A 721 -22.84 -9.78 -15.92
CA SER A 721 -24.12 -9.37 -16.52
C SER A 721 -25.29 -10.29 -16.18
N HIS A 722 -25.06 -11.39 -15.45
CA HIS A 722 -26.11 -12.33 -15.07
C HIS A 722 -27.12 -11.69 -14.12
N GLU A 723 -28.41 -11.72 -14.46
CA GLU A 723 -29.48 -11.02 -13.72
C GLU A 723 -29.56 -11.45 -12.25
N SER A 724 -29.36 -12.75 -11.97
CA SER A 724 -29.38 -13.32 -10.62
C SER A 724 -28.12 -13.06 -9.78
N LEU A 725 -27.03 -12.52 -10.37
CA LEU A 725 -25.75 -12.37 -9.65
C LEU A 725 -25.81 -11.41 -8.44
N PRO A 726 -26.45 -10.23 -8.51
CA PRO A 726 -26.49 -9.32 -7.35
C PRO A 726 -27.14 -9.97 -6.12
N ASP A 727 -28.26 -10.66 -6.33
CA ASP A 727 -28.99 -11.35 -5.27
C ASP A 727 -28.22 -12.58 -4.80
N PHE A 728 -27.67 -13.37 -5.72
CA PHE A 728 -26.78 -14.50 -5.39
C PHE A 728 -25.60 -14.05 -4.53
N PHE A 729 -24.90 -12.98 -4.92
CA PHE A 729 -23.74 -12.48 -4.19
C PHE A 729 -24.12 -12.01 -2.78
N THR A 730 -25.25 -11.32 -2.64
CA THR A 730 -25.74 -10.83 -1.34
C THR A 730 -26.15 -11.99 -0.42
N GLN A 731 -26.80 -13.03 -0.97
CA GLN A 731 -27.20 -14.21 -0.21
C GLN A 731 -26.02 -15.15 0.11
N ALA A 732 -25.12 -15.38 -0.84
CA ALA A 732 -24.01 -16.31 -0.66
C ALA A 732 -22.93 -15.77 0.28
N THR A 733 -22.77 -14.44 0.37
CA THR A 733 -21.65 -13.81 1.09
C THR A 733 -22.13 -12.98 2.30
N PRO A 734 -21.26 -12.72 3.30
CA PRO A 734 -21.57 -11.82 4.42
C PRO A 734 -21.34 -10.33 4.09
N VAL A 735 -21.56 -9.92 2.82
CA VAL A 735 -21.19 -8.56 2.36
C VAL A 735 -22.01 -7.46 3.06
N ASP A 736 -23.28 -7.69 3.34
CA ASP A 736 -24.09 -6.71 4.08
C ASP A 736 -23.69 -6.66 5.56
N GLU A 737 -23.31 -7.81 6.13
CA GLU A 737 -22.82 -7.92 7.50
C GLU A 737 -21.42 -7.31 7.70
N LEU A 738 -20.61 -7.14 6.65
CA LEU A 738 -19.35 -6.37 6.72
C LEU A 738 -19.58 -4.95 7.25
N SER A 739 -20.70 -4.32 6.88
CA SER A 739 -21.02 -2.96 7.34
C SER A 739 -21.23 -2.86 8.86
N MET A 740 -21.48 -4.00 9.53
CA MET A 740 -21.71 -4.13 10.97
C MET A 740 -20.43 -4.33 11.77
N LEU A 741 -19.32 -4.74 11.13
CA LEU A 741 -18.02 -4.88 11.80
C LEU A 741 -17.39 -3.53 12.21
N ASN A 742 -18.06 -2.42 11.91
CA ASN A 742 -17.60 -1.07 12.20
C ASN A 742 -16.16 -0.85 11.69
N VAL A 743 -15.86 -1.34 10.48
CA VAL A 743 -14.52 -1.28 9.90
C VAL A 743 -14.40 -0.14 8.91
N GLY A 744 -13.28 0.57 9.01
CA GLY A 744 -12.99 1.72 8.19
C GLY A 744 -13.89 2.92 8.51
N SER A 745 -13.40 4.12 8.22
CA SER A 745 -14.17 5.36 8.33
C SER A 745 -15.12 5.57 7.13
N ARG A 746 -14.83 4.90 6.01
CA ARG A 746 -15.47 5.10 4.71
C ARG A 746 -16.72 4.21 4.57
N PRO A 747 -17.87 4.73 4.07
CA PRO A 747 -19.05 3.91 3.81
C PRO A 747 -18.79 2.81 2.76
N GLY A 748 -19.42 1.64 2.95
CA GLY A 748 -19.25 0.47 2.06
C GLY A 748 -19.96 0.58 0.70
N LYS A 749 -20.93 1.49 0.55
CA LYS A 749 -21.71 1.73 -0.69
C LYS A 749 -21.59 3.20 -1.11
N ARG A 750 -21.72 3.51 -2.41
CA ARG A 750 -21.70 4.89 -2.94
C ARG A 750 -22.98 5.66 -2.50
N PRO A 751 -22.91 6.99 -2.26
CA PRO A 751 -24.10 7.80 -1.94
C PRO A 751 -25.15 7.75 -3.06
N GLY A 752 -26.44 7.63 -2.71
CA GLY A 752 -27.56 7.61 -3.66
C GLY A 752 -28.15 6.22 -3.99
N ALA A 753 -27.52 5.14 -3.53
CA ALA A 753 -27.94 3.75 -3.76
C ALA A 753 -29.14 3.28 -2.89
N GLY A 754 -30.11 4.17 -2.62
CA GLY A 754 -31.33 3.82 -1.88
C GLY A 754 -32.36 3.15 -2.81
N GLY A 755 -32.17 1.86 -3.13
CA GLY A 755 -33.05 1.08 -4.02
C GLY A 755 -32.40 -0.25 -4.43
N GLN A 756 -33.14 -1.10 -5.17
CA GLN A 756 -32.74 -2.47 -5.61
C GLN A 756 -31.25 -2.57 -5.99
N THR A 757 -30.60 -3.59 -5.42
CA THR A 757 -29.14 -3.80 -5.36
C THR A 757 -28.50 -3.91 -6.75
N SER A 758 -27.78 -2.88 -7.20
CA SER A 758 -26.91 -2.97 -8.38
C SER A 758 -25.45 -3.22 -7.99
N LEU A 759 -24.81 -4.21 -8.60
CA LEU A 759 -23.38 -4.51 -8.42
C LEU A 759 -22.45 -3.35 -8.85
N SER A 760 -22.94 -2.44 -9.69
CA SER A 760 -22.21 -1.22 -10.07
C SER A 760 -21.88 -0.32 -8.87
N ASP A 761 -22.74 -0.34 -7.86
CA ASP A 761 -22.68 0.60 -6.72
C ASP A 761 -21.80 0.08 -5.57
N LEU A 762 -21.48 -1.22 -5.61
CA LEU A 762 -20.55 -1.86 -4.71
C LEU A 762 -19.11 -1.45 -5.02
N ARG A 763 -18.27 -1.25 -4.02
CA ARG A 763 -16.84 -0.96 -4.24
C ARG A 763 -16.01 -2.23 -4.41
N ALA A 764 -14.79 -2.09 -4.94
CA ALA A 764 -13.87 -3.21 -5.13
C ALA A 764 -13.53 -3.95 -3.82
N ILE A 765 -13.39 -3.23 -2.68
CA ILE A 765 -13.07 -3.86 -1.39
C ILE A 765 -14.20 -4.80 -0.90
N PRO A 766 -15.46 -4.34 -0.73
CA PRO A 766 -16.56 -5.24 -0.38
C PRO A 766 -16.75 -6.40 -1.37
N TRP A 767 -16.49 -6.16 -2.67
CA TRP A 767 -16.54 -7.19 -3.69
C TRP A 767 -15.53 -8.33 -3.43
N VAL A 768 -14.24 -8.01 -3.33
CA VAL A 768 -13.19 -9.01 -3.05
C VAL A 768 -13.39 -9.66 -1.69
N PHE A 769 -13.81 -8.87 -0.70
CA PHE A 769 -14.05 -9.35 0.66
C PHE A 769 -15.17 -10.39 0.72
N GLY A 770 -16.32 -10.12 0.10
CA GLY A 770 -17.47 -11.03 0.10
C GLY A 770 -17.10 -12.41 -0.46
N TRP A 771 -16.44 -12.45 -1.61
CA TRP A 771 -15.98 -13.70 -2.24
C TRP A 771 -14.88 -14.41 -1.45
N THR A 772 -14.06 -13.67 -0.72
CA THR A 772 -13.00 -14.24 0.13
C THR A 772 -13.59 -14.98 1.33
N GLN A 773 -14.62 -14.42 1.97
CA GLN A 773 -15.27 -15.01 3.13
C GLN A 773 -15.92 -16.37 2.83
N THR A 774 -16.37 -16.57 1.58
CA THR A 774 -17.07 -17.80 1.15
C THR A 774 -16.17 -18.82 0.47
N ARG A 775 -14.85 -18.56 0.40
CA ARG A 775 -13.87 -19.42 -0.27
C ARG A 775 -14.10 -19.62 -1.77
N MET A 776 -14.97 -18.82 -2.40
CA MET A 776 -15.12 -18.82 -3.85
C MET A 776 -14.02 -18.03 -4.54
N ILE A 777 -13.65 -16.87 -3.97
CA ILE A 777 -12.56 -16.00 -4.42
C ILE A 777 -12.59 -15.68 -5.93
N VAL A 778 -13.79 -15.54 -6.49
CA VAL A 778 -14.05 -15.26 -7.93
C VAL A 778 -13.11 -14.20 -8.52
N PRO A 779 -12.85 -13.05 -7.87
CA PRO A 779 -12.04 -11.98 -8.46
C PRO A 779 -10.55 -12.32 -8.66
N GLY A 780 -10.05 -13.43 -8.10
CA GLY A 780 -8.64 -13.80 -8.20
C GLY A 780 -8.33 -14.91 -9.20
N TRP A 781 -9.32 -15.44 -9.94
CA TRP A 781 -9.06 -16.51 -10.92
C TRP A 781 -10.08 -16.61 -12.07
N PHE A 782 -11.29 -16.11 -11.91
CA PHE A 782 -12.38 -16.33 -12.87
C PHE A 782 -12.04 -15.77 -14.26
N GLY A 783 -12.28 -16.58 -15.30
CA GLY A 783 -12.07 -16.23 -16.71
C GLY A 783 -10.71 -16.68 -17.26
N LEU A 784 -9.67 -16.84 -16.43
CA LEU A 784 -8.36 -17.29 -16.92
C LEU A 784 -8.42 -18.67 -17.57
N GLY A 785 -9.19 -19.60 -17.01
CA GLY A 785 -9.36 -20.94 -17.56
C GLY A 785 -9.92 -20.92 -18.97
N SER A 786 -11.01 -20.18 -19.16
CA SER A 786 -11.60 -19.94 -20.48
C SER A 786 -10.61 -19.28 -21.45
N GLY A 787 -9.83 -18.30 -20.99
CA GLY A 787 -8.79 -17.64 -21.79
C GLY A 787 -7.67 -18.59 -22.25
N LEU A 788 -7.08 -19.36 -21.33
CA LEU A 788 -6.04 -20.35 -21.65
C LEU A 788 -6.56 -21.43 -22.61
N LYS A 789 -7.77 -21.90 -22.37
CA LYS A 789 -8.42 -22.88 -23.26
C LYS A 789 -8.60 -22.31 -24.67
N ALA A 790 -9.07 -21.07 -24.80
CA ALA A 790 -9.25 -20.41 -26.10
C ALA A 790 -7.92 -20.27 -26.86
N ALA A 791 -6.84 -19.92 -26.17
CA ALA A 791 -5.50 -19.86 -26.77
C ALA A 791 -5.03 -21.23 -27.28
N HIS A 792 -5.25 -22.28 -26.49
CA HIS A 792 -4.96 -23.66 -26.92
C HIS A 792 -5.77 -24.07 -28.16
N ASP A 793 -7.07 -23.79 -28.17
CA ASP A 793 -7.95 -24.08 -29.30
C ASP A 793 -7.56 -23.28 -30.56
N ALA A 794 -7.04 -22.06 -30.39
CA ALA A 794 -6.54 -21.19 -31.45
C ALA A 794 -5.13 -21.58 -31.97
N GLY A 795 -4.51 -22.63 -31.41
CA GLY A 795 -3.20 -23.14 -31.84
C GLY A 795 -2.00 -22.49 -31.16
N TYR A 796 -2.20 -21.75 -30.06
CA TYR A 796 -1.13 -21.10 -29.30
C TYR A 796 -0.54 -21.98 -28.18
N SER A 797 -0.82 -23.30 -28.12
CA SER A 797 -0.33 -24.17 -27.05
C SER A 797 1.19 -24.10 -26.81
N GLU A 798 1.99 -24.18 -27.86
CA GLU A 798 3.45 -24.05 -27.73
C GLU A 798 3.86 -22.65 -27.24
N VAL A 799 3.12 -21.62 -27.66
CA VAL A 799 3.37 -20.22 -27.26
C VAL A 799 3.06 -20.00 -25.78
N VAL A 800 1.95 -20.55 -25.28
CA VAL A 800 1.58 -20.49 -23.86
C VAL A 800 2.63 -21.18 -22.99
N ASP A 801 3.19 -22.31 -23.46
CA ASP A 801 4.28 -22.99 -22.76
C ASP A 801 5.58 -22.15 -22.77
N GLU A 802 5.92 -21.51 -23.90
CA GLU A 802 7.04 -20.56 -24.00
C GLU A 802 6.90 -19.37 -23.06
N MET A 803 5.68 -18.81 -22.94
CA MET A 803 5.38 -17.65 -22.10
C MET A 803 5.65 -17.89 -20.61
N ARG A 804 5.85 -19.13 -20.15
CA ARG A 804 6.27 -19.41 -18.76
C ARG A 804 7.64 -18.82 -18.40
N ASP A 805 8.47 -18.53 -19.39
CA ASP A 805 9.74 -17.82 -19.21
C ASP A 805 9.56 -16.27 -19.28
N TRP A 806 8.34 -15.78 -19.54
CA TRP A 806 8.01 -14.36 -19.48
C TRP A 806 7.59 -13.95 -18.05
N ALA A 807 8.32 -13.00 -17.45
CA ALA A 807 8.07 -12.57 -16.07
C ALA A 807 6.62 -12.13 -15.80
N PHE A 808 6.00 -11.39 -16.72
CA PHE A 808 4.59 -10.99 -16.61
C PHE A 808 3.65 -12.20 -16.51
N PHE A 809 3.75 -13.13 -17.46
CA PHE A 809 2.86 -14.30 -17.49
C PHE A 809 3.13 -15.25 -16.33
N ALA A 810 4.39 -15.47 -15.97
CA ALA A 810 4.76 -16.25 -14.79
C ALA A 810 4.17 -15.65 -13.50
N ASN A 811 4.21 -14.32 -13.34
CA ASN A 811 3.60 -13.64 -12.20
C ASN A 811 2.06 -13.79 -12.20
N LEU A 812 1.41 -13.63 -13.35
CA LEU A 812 -0.04 -13.84 -13.49
C LEU A 812 -0.44 -15.27 -13.06
N ILE A 813 0.23 -16.29 -13.59
CA ILE A 813 -0.05 -17.69 -13.24
C ILE A 813 0.22 -17.95 -11.76
N SER A 814 1.35 -17.47 -11.22
CA SER A 814 1.68 -17.65 -9.80
C SER A 814 0.63 -17.03 -8.87
N ASN A 815 0.11 -15.85 -9.20
CA ASN A 815 -0.95 -15.20 -8.43
C ASN A 815 -2.24 -16.04 -8.46
N VAL A 816 -2.63 -16.55 -9.64
CA VAL A 816 -3.82 -17.41 -9.76
C VAL A 816 -3.62 -18.74 -9.05
N GLU A 817 -2.44 -19.38 -9.12
CA GLU A 817 -2.14 -20.59 -8.37
C GLU A 817 -2.32 -20.40 -6.86
N MET A 818 -1.84 -19.27 -6.32
CA MET A 818 -2.01 -18.92 -4.92
C MET A 818 -3.50 -18.76 -4.57
N THR A 819 -4.27 -18.06 -5.38
CA THR A 819 -5.69 -17.88 -5.12
C THR A 819 -6.45 -19.21 -5.21
N LEU A 820 -6.20 -20.03 -6.24
CA LEU A 820 -6.81 -21.36 -6.37
C LEU A 820 -6.47 -22.25 -5.18
N ALA A 821 -5.25 -22.20 -4.65
CA ALA A 821 -4.86 -22.96 -3.46
C ALA A 821 -5.62 -22.53 -2.19
N LYS A 822 -6.21 -21.33 -2.17
CA LYS A 822 -7.06 -20.82 -1.08
C LYS A 822 -8.55 -21.02 -1.35
N THR A 823 -8.95 -21.32 -2.58
CA THR A 823 -10.34 -21.58 -2.96
C THR A 823 -10.78 -22.96 -2.48
N ASP A 824 -11.99 -23.09 -1.94
CA ASP A 824 -12.60 -24.37 -1.57
C ASP A 824 -14.07 -24.38 -2.02
N MET A 825 -14.34 -25.07 -3.13
CA MET A 825 -15.68 -25.19 -3.72
C MET A 825 -16.64 -26.04 -2.88
N ARG A 826 -16.13 -26.90 -1.99
CA ARG A 826 -16.95 -27.68 -1.04
C ARG A 826 -17.45 -26.77 0.07
N ILE A 827 -16.56 -25.96 0.68
CA ILE A 827 -16.96 -24.95 1.68
C ILE A 827 -17.92 -23.94 1.05
N ALA A 828 -17.61 -23.42 -0.14
CA ALA A 828 -18.49 -22.52 -0.87
C ALA A 828 -19.88 -23.14 -1.11
N GLY A 829 -19.92 -24.44 -1.41
CA GLY A 829 -21.16 -25.20 -1.55
C GLY A 829 -22.04 -25.20 -0.29
N PHE A 830 -21.45 -25.13 0.91
CA PHE A 830 -22.22 -25.01 2.16
C PHE A 830 -22.89 -23.65 2.32
N TYR A 831 -22.19 -22.56 1.99
CA TYR A 831 -22.79 -21.23 1.97
C TYR A 831 -23.96 -21.19 1.00
N VAL A 832 -23.78 -21.73 -0.21
CA VAL A 832 -24.84 -21.74 -1.23
C VAL A 832 -26.02 -22.61 -0.82
N ALA A 833 -25.76 -23.83 -0.35
CA ALA A 833 -26.83 -24.77 -0.01
C ALA A 833 -27.71 -24.29 1.16
N GLU A 834 -27.13 -23.58 2.13
CA GLU A 834 -27.86 -23.13 3.34
C GLU A 834 -28.43 -21.72 3.20
N LEU A 835 -27.74 -20.81 2.50
CA LEU A 835 -28.08 -19.38 2.49
C LEU A 835 -28.75 -18.89 1.21
N VAL A 836 -28.63 -19.62 0.11
CA VAL A 836 -29.02 -19.14 -1.22
C VAL A 836 -30.28 -19.85 -1.71
N ASP A 837 -31.25 -19.06 -2.16
CA ASP A 837 -32.49 -19.56 -2.75
C ASP A 837 -32.22 -20.50 -3.94
N PRO A 838 -32.94 -21.63 -4.08
CA PRO A 838 -32.68 -22.62 -5.13
C PRO A 838 -32.66 -22.05 -6.55
N GLU A 839 -33.44 -21.00 -6.82
CA GLU A 839 -33.53 -20.35 -8.13
C GLU A 839 -32.25 -19.58 -8.50
N LEU A 840 -31.47 -19.14 -7.50
CA LEU A 840 -30.23 -18.38 -7.70
C LEU A 840 -28.98 -19.29 -7.77
N GLN A 841 -29.11 -20.57 -7.42
CA GLN A 841 -27.97 -21.51 -7.34
C GLN A 841 -27.35 -21.83 -8.71
N GLU A 842 -28.01 -21.52 -9.82
CA GLU A 842 -27.44 -21.66 -11.17
C GLU A 842 -26.13 -20.85 -11.33
N VAL A 843 -26.04 -19.69 -10.67
CA VAL A 843 -24.83 -18.83 -10.67
C VAL A 843 -23.64 -19.58 -10.08
N PHE A 844 -23.87 -20.39 -9.04
CA PHE A 844 -22.82 -21.19 -8.43
C PHE A 844 -22.32 -22.31 -9.36
N GLU A 845 -23.19 -22.89 -10.17
CA GLU A 845 -22.78 -23.90 -11.16
C GLU A 845 -21.93 -23.29 -12.28
N ILE A 846 -22.21 -22.04 -12.68
CA ILE A 846 -21.33 -21.27 -13.58
C ILE A 846 -19.94 -21.09 -12.96
N ILE A 847 -19.89 -20.65 -11.69
CA ILE A 847 -18.63 -20.47 -10.95
C ILE A 847 -17.85 -21.79 -10.85
N LYS A 848 -18.51 -22.90 -10.45
CA LYS A 848 -17.87 -24.22 -10.38
C LYS A 848 -17.36 -24.71 -11.72
N ALA A 849 -18.10 -24.47 -12.81
CA ALA A 849 -17.69 -24.87 -14.14
C ALA A 849 -16.39 -24.17 -14.55
N GLU A 850 -16.34 -22.83 -14.41
CA GLU A 850 -15.14 -22.05 -14.72
C GLU A 850 -13.98 -22.38 -13.78
N HIS A 851 -14.23 -22.64 -12.49
CA HIS A 851 -13.20 -23.10 -11.54
C HIS A 851 -12.54 -24.39 -12.04
N GLY A 852 -13.35 -25.38 -12.43
CA GLY A 852 -12.85 -26.64 -12.94
C GLY A 852 -12.06 -26.49 -14.23
N VAL A 853 -12.43 -25.56 -15.13
CA VAL A 853 -11.64 -25.25 -16.33
C VAL A 853 -10.32 -24.60 -15.93
N THR A 854 -10.36 -23.58 -15.08
CA THR A 854 -9.19 -22.82 -14.64
C THR A 854 -8.16 -23.71 -13.95
N GLU A 855 -8.59 -24.53 -12.99
CA GLU A 855 -7.70 -25.47 -12.30
C GLU A 855 -7.03 -26.44 -13.29
N ARG A 856 -7.78 -27.02 -14.23
CA ARG A 856 -7.20 -27.94 -15.23
C ARG A 856 -6.19 -27.26 -16.14
N GLU A 857 -6.45 -26.04 -16.62
CA GLU A 857 -5.54 -25.34 -17.51
C GLU A 857 -4.28 -24.85 -16.75
N VAL A 858 -4.44 -24.34 -15.52
CA VAL A 858 -3.31 -23.91 -14.68
C VAL A 858 -2.41 -25.09 -14.30
N LEU A 859 -2.98 -26.25 -13.94
CA LEU A 859 -2.21 -27.44 -13.58
C LEU A 859 -1.32 -27.98 -14.72
N LYS A 860 -1.65 -27.69 -15.99
CA LYS A 860 -0.76 -28.00 -17.13
C LYS A 860 0.52 -27.17 -17.09
N LEU A 861 0.44 -25.95 -16.54
CA LEU A 861 1.55 -25.00 -16.40
C LEU A 861 2.26 -25.16 -15.04
N SER A 862 1.62 -25.75 -14.04
CA SER A 862 2.20 -25.97 -12.70
C SER A 862 3.27 -27.08 -12.70
N PRO A 863 4.44 -26.86 -12.07
CA PRO A 863 5.42 -27.94 -11.88
C PRO A 863 4.82 -29.14 -11.14
N GLY A 864 4.98 -30.34 -11.70
CA GLY A 864 4.51 -31.57 -11.07
C GLY A 864 2.98 -31.79 -11.09
N GLY A 865 2.22 -30.94 -11.79
CA GLY A 865 0.77 -31.09 -11.92
C GLY A 865 0.03 -30.90 -10.59
N THR A 866 0.56 -30.06 -9.70
CA THR A 866 -0.09 -29.67 -8.44
C THR A 866 0.03 -28.17 -8.24
N LEU A 867 -1.03 -27.53 -7.75
CA LEU A 867 -0.99 -26.12 -7.36
C LEU A 867 0.15 -25.86 -6.37
N LEU A 868 0.85 -24.74 -6.57
CA LEU A 868 2.02 -24.34 -5.77
C LEU A 868 3.15 -25.38 -5.78
N GLY A 869 3.28 -26.18 -6.85
CA GLY A 869 4.36 -27.15 -7.01
C GLY A 869 5.76 -26.53 -6.96
N GLY A 870 5.88 -25.25 -7.30
CA GLY A 870 7.10 -24.46 -7.16
C GLY A 870 7.40 -23.96 -5.73
N ASN A 871 6.44 -24.03 -4.80
CA ASN A 871 6.58 -23.55 -3.43
C ASN A 871 5.96 -24.52 -2.40
N PRO A 872 6.64 -25.64 -2.08
CA PRO A 872 6.11 -26.67 -1.19
C PRO A 872 5.95 -26.21 0.26
N LEU A 873 6.73 -25.21 0.71
CA LEU A 873 6.62 -24.65 2.06
C LEU A 873 5.34 -23.83 2.23
N LEU A 874 5.04 -22.95 1.28
CA LEU A 874 3.79 -22.20 1.27
C LEU A 874 2.58 -23.14 1.26
N ARG A 875 2.61 -24.16 0.41
CA ARG A 875 1.56 -25.19 0.37
C ARG A 875 1.35 -25.83 1.75
N ARG A 876 2.43 -26.26 2.41
CA ARG A 876 2.36 -26.87 3.74
C ARG A 876 1.80 -25.92 4.80
N THR A 877 2.12 -24.64 4.71
CA THR A 877 1.58 -23.59 5.60
C THR A 877 0.08 -23.42 5.40
N LEU A 878 -0.40 -23.37 4.14
CA LEU A 878 -1.83 -23.28 3.82
C LEU A 878 -2.59 -24.53 4.29
N ASP A 879 -2.06 -25.73 4.05
CA ASP A 879 -2.66 -27.00 4.49
C ASP A 879 -2.89 -27.05 6.01
N ILE A 880 -1.95 -26.50 6.80
CA ILE A 880 -2.08 -26.45 8.27
C ILE A 880 -3.17 -25.48 8.69
N ARG A 881 -3.28 -24.32 8.03
CA ARG A 881 -4.28 -23.29 8.34
C ARG A 881 -5.69 -23.76 8.03
N GLU A 882 -5.86 -24.56 6.98
CA GLU A 882 -7.17 -25.05 6.54
C GLU A 882 -7.93 -25.75 7.68
N GLY A 883 -7.25 -26.61 8.44
CA GLY A 883 -7.85 -27.34 9.56
C GLY A 883 -8.33 -26.48 10.74
N TYR A 884 -7.99 -25.19 10.76
CA TYR A 884 -8.49 -24.21 11.74
C TYR A 884 -9.44 -23.18 11.12
N LEU A 885 -9.42 -23.02 9.79
CA LEU A 885 -10.30 -22.10 9.06
C LEU A 885 -11.71 -22.69 8.90
N GLU A 886 -11.78 -23.98 8.56
CA GLU A 886 -13.03 -24.68 8.30
C GLU A 886 -14.07 -24.59 9.45
N PRO A 887 -13.69 -24.73 10.75
CA PRO A 887 -14.61 -24.47 11.86
C PRO A 887 -15.28 -23.09 11.82
N LEU A 888 -14.53 -22.05 11.44
CA LEU A 888 -15.06 -20.69 11.35
C LEU A 888 -16.05 -20.55 10.20
N HIS A 889 -15.82 -21.22 9.07
CA HIS A 889 -16.76 -21.22 7.96
C HIS A 889 -18.09 -21.88 8.32
N HIS A 890 -18.07 -23.08 8.93
CA HIS A 890 -19.31 -23.71 9.37
C HIS A 890 -20.05 -22.87 10.42
N LEU A 891 -19.32 -22.27 11.36
CA LEU A 891 -19.91 -21.37 12.35
C LEU A 891 -20.51 -20.12 11.69
N GLN A 892 -19.84 -19.55 10.68
CA GLN A 892 -20.33 -18.40 9.94
C GLN A 892 -21.59 -18.72 9.15
N VAL A 893 -21.65 -19.86 8.45
CA VAL A 893 -22.83 -20.31 7.71
C VAL A 893 -24.02 -20.43 8.65
N HIS A 894 -23.86 -21.11 9.79
CA HIS A 894 -24.91 -21.23 10.79
C HIS A 894 -25.34 -19.87 11.35
N ALA A 895 -24.37 -19.02 11.73
CA ALA A 895 -24.67 -17.71 12.30
C ALA A 895 -25.39 -16.78 11.30
N LEU A 896 -25.01 -16.82 10.01
CA LEU A 896 -25.71 -16.09 8.94
C LEU A 896 -27.13 -16.60 8.76
N ALA A 897 -27.33 -17.92 8.70
CA ALA A 897 -28.63 -18.53 8.52
C ALA A 897 -29.59 -18.15 9.65
N GLU A 898 -29.15 -18.23 10.91
CA GLU A 898 -29.97 -17.83 12.06
C GLU A 898 -30.22 -16.33 12.10
N ARG A 899 -29.17 -15.52 11.85
CA ARG A 899 -29.29 -14.05 11.89
C ARG A 899 -30.27 -13.53 10.85
N ARG A 900 -30.36 -14.15 9.68
CA ARG A 900 -31.25 -13.73 8.58
C ARG A 900 -32.71 -14.17 8.76
N LYS A 901 -33.01 -15.07 9.71
CA LYS A 901 -34.39 -15.48 10.05
C LYS A 901 -35.14 -14.47 10.90
N VAL A 902 -34.44 -13.52 11.54
CA VAL A 902 -34.99 -12.58 12.52
C VAL A 902 -34.53 -11.16 12.23
N ASP A 903 -35.41 -10.18 12.47
CA ASP A 903 -35.06 -8.76 12.28
C ASP A 903 -34.15 -8.24 13.39
N GLU A 904 -34.36 -8.70 14.63
CA GLU A 904 -33.57 -8.36 15.82
C GLU A 904 -32.87 -9.62 16.38
N PRO A 905 -31.65 -9.94 15.91
CA PRO A 905 -30.92 -11.12 16.35
C PRO A 905 -30.39 -10.96 17.78
N ASP A 906 -30.15 -12.08 18.46
CA ASP A 906 -29.42 -12.11 19.73
C ASP A 906 -28.06 -11.38 19.57
N PRO A 907 -27.69 -10.45 20.46
CA PRO A 907 -26.40 -9.77 20.41
C PRO A 907 -25.20 -10.71 20.37
N ASP A 908 -25.26 -11.86 21.04
CA ASP A 908 -24.19 -12.86 21.04
C ASP A 908 -24.12 -13.62 19.71
N LEU A 909 -25.25 -13.84 19.02
CA LEU A 909 -25.27 -14.42 17.68
C LEU A 909 -24.61 -13.46 16.68
N GLN A 910 -24.97 -12.17 16.76
CA GLN A 910 -24.32 -11.14 15.95
C GLN A 910 -22.83 -11.08 16.26
N ARG A 911 -22.44 -11.13 17.53
CA ARG A 911 -21.04 -11.17 17.93
C ARG A 911 -20.30 -12.38 17.36
N ALA A 912 -20.87 -13.58 17.46
CA ALA A 912 -20.29 -14.79 16.90
C ALA A 912 -20.04 -14.66 15.39
N LEU A 913 -21.01 -14.10 14.65
CA LEU A 913 -20.85 -13.80 13.23
C LEU A 913 -19.67 -12.85 12.97
N LEU A 914 -19.61 -11.73 13.67
CA LEU A 914 -18.54 -10.74 13.50
C LEU A 914 -17.15 -11.34 13.83
N LEU A 915 -17.06 -12.18 14.86
CA LEU A 915 -15.83 -12.90 15.23
C LEU A 915 -15.40 -13.87 14.11
N THR A 916 -16.33 -14.57 13.47
CA THR A 916 -16.00 -15.46 12.34
C THR A 916 -15.47 -14.68 11.14
N VAL A 917 -16.08 -13.53 10.83
CA VAL A 917 -15.64 -12.68 9.72
C VAL A 917 -14.21 -12.17 9.94
N ASN A 918 -13.90 -11.75 11.18
CA ASN A 918 -12.54 -11.34 11.57
C ASN A 918 -11.55 -12.52 11.51
N GLY A 919 -11.91 -13.67 12.10
CA GLY A 919 -11.06 -14.86 12.12
C GLY A 919 -10.74 -15.40 10.73
N ILE A 920 -11.74 -15.47 9.83
CA ILE A 920 -11.55 -15.90 8.43
C ILE A 920 -10.63 -14.91 7.70
N SER A 921 -10.84 -13.61 7.88
CA SER A 921 -9.96 -12.58 7.28
C SER A 921 -8.50 -12.75 7.73
N ALA A 922 -8.28 -12.99 9.02
CA ALA A 922 -6.94 -13.20 9.58
C ALA A 922 -6.29 -14.51 9.09
N GLY A 923 -7.06 -15.57 8.86
CA GLY A 923 -6.54 -16.84 8.34
C GLY A 923 -6.26 -16.81 6.84
N MET A 924 -7.13 -16.18 6.05
CA MET A 924 -7.02 -16.07 4.59
C MET A 924 -5.93 -15.09 4.13
N ARG A 925 -5.70 -14.02 4.92
CA ARG A 925 -4.80 -12.90 4.57
C ARG A 925 -5.14 -12.34 3.18
N ASN A 926 -4.18 -12.27 2.28
CA ASN A 926 -4.30 -11.74 0.92
C ASN A 926 -4.88 -12.78 -0.07
N THR A 927 -5.91 -12.43 -0.83
CA THR A 927 -6.65 -13.44 -1.64
C THR A 927 -6.83 -13.10 -3.10
N GLY A 928 -6.51 -11.90 -3.52
CA GLY A 928 -6.65 -11.52 -4.91
C GLY A 928 -6.66 -10.04 -5.03
#